data_AF-A0A0U1LN93-F1
#
_entry.id   AF-A0A0U1LN93-F1
#
_cell.length_a   1.000
_cell.length_b   1.000
_cell.length_c   1.000
_cell.angle_alpha   90.00
_cell.angle_beta   90.00
_cell.angle_gamma   90.00
#
_symmetry.space_group_name_H-M   'P 1'
#
loop_
_entity.id
_entity.type
_entity.pdbx_description
1 polymer ?
#
loop_
_entity_poly.entity_id
_entity_poly.type
_entity_poly.pdbx_seq_one_letter_code
_entity_poly.pdbx_strand_id
1 'polypeptide(L)'
;MKALNYVGPYVVKVQDVQMPRIEHPDDIIVKVTSAAICGSDLHMYEGRTAAESGITFGHENLGIIEELGEGVTLLKKGDRVVMPFNVADGRCRNCEEGKTAFCTGVNPGFAGGAYGYVAMGPYRGGQAQYLRVPYADFNALKLPSGTEHEADFVLLADIFPTGWHGIEISGFRPGDSVAVFGAGPVGLMAAYSAQLRGASSVYVVDRVIERLRAAEKIGCKAINFTKGDAVDQIIGLNGGMVDRSVDAVGYQAVGNDNSKEQPNIVLENMIRVTRPCGGLGIPGLYVPSDPGAGDTASAKGMISLSFGKLFEKGLTLGTGQCNVKAYNRQLRDLIIAGKAAPSFVVSHEIGLDEAETAYAKFDKRVEGTTRTHYMISNMGEQTPRTTSQWSVVGQNGIQGLLYQEAVPIPPLGDHDCLVKIEAVSLNYRDVAIVNNQYPLPVKLPVIPVCDGAGTIIARGSRVKRFKLGDKVCAAVCPVHEAGRIDADKLATTLGGGSDGLLRQYAVCEEYGLLAIPNNLSTFEASALPCAGVTAWNCLYGSENISSAVTRIKPGDIVLTQGTGGVSLFAIQFSVAAGATVIATTSQSLGPKVDLLKSLGVKHIINYRTVKNWGETAASLTPNGVGVDHVVDVGGANTLEQSLKAVRFEGTISVIGFLSGIGVEPGLLSTLSRAITVRGVLGGSKIQLEEVIRAVERCGIKPVVDERVFGLSEVREAYQYLMEGKHVGKVVIRVS
;
A
#
# COMPACT_ATOMS: atom_id res chain seq x y z
N MET A 1 -9.18 -26.03 2.80
CA MET A 1 -9.05 -24.56 2.99
C MET A 1 -9.14 -24.28 4.47
N LYS A 2 -8.49 -23.24 4.97
CA LYS A 2 -8.65 -22.81 6.36
C LYS A 2 -9.95 -22.02 6.56
N ALA A 3 -10.63 -22.26 7.68
CA ALA A 3 -11.83 -21.54 8.10
C ALA A 3 -11.93 -21.49 9.63
N LEU A 4 -12.53 -20.42 10.17
CA LEU A 4 -12.80 -20.29 11.59
C LEU A 4 -14.13 -20.96 11.95
N ASN A 5 -14.07 -22.07 12.68
CA ASN A 5 -15.24 -22.82 13.12
C ASN A 5 -15.47 -22.64 14.61
N TYR A 6 -16.74 -22.54 14.99
CA TYR A 6 -17.19 -22.65 16.36
C TYR A 6 -17.08 -24.10 16.85
N VAL A 7 -16.44 -24.29 18.00
CA VAL A 7 -16.27 -25.60 18.63
C VAL A 7 -17.21 -25.75 19.82
N GLY A 8 -17.43 -24.66 20.55
CA GLY A 8 -18.30 -24.58 21.73
C GLY A 8 -18.17 -23.21 22.41
N PRO A 9 -18.88 -22.96 23.53
CA PRO A 9 -18.87 -21.68 24.20
C PRO A 9 -17.44 -21.21 24.53
N TYR A 10 -17.12 -19.99 24.10
CA TYR A 10 -15.81 -19.33 24.19
C TYR A 10 -14.67 -20.05 23.45
N VAL A 11 -14.98 -20.93 22.49
CA VAL A 11 -13.99 -21.68 21.73
C VAL A 11 -14.33 -21.68 20.23
N VAL A 12 -13.52 -20.95 19.46
CA VAL A 12 -13.44 -21.03 17.99
C VAL A 12 -12.05 -21.54 17.60
N LYS A 13 -11.95 -22.24 16.48
CA LYS A 13 -10.68 -22.73 15.94
C LYS A 13 -10.56 -22.55 14.44
N VAL A 14 -9.38 -22.14 13.99
CA VAL A 14 -9.02 -22.19 12.57
C VAL A 14 -8.70 -23.63 12.21
N GLN A 15 -9.49 -24.21 11.33
CA GLN A 15 -9.38 -25.61 10.94
C GLN A 15 -9.35 -25.75 9.42
N ASP A 16 -8.71 -26.82 8.96
CA ASP A 16 -8.85 -27.27 7.58
C ASP A 16 -10.25 -27.85 7.36
N VAL A 17 -11.00 -27.21 6.46
CA VAL A 17 -12.32 -27.64 5.99
C VAL A 17 -12.29 -27.89 4.49
N GLN A 18 -13.28 -28.64 4.00
CA GLN A 18 -13.49 -28.86 2.58
C GLN A 18 -13.71 -27.53 1.86
N MET A 19 -13.06 -27.35 0.71
CA MET A 19 -13.28 -26.21 -0.18
C MET A 19 -14.75 -26.21 -0.65
N PRO A 20 -15.43 -25.05 -0.64
CA PRO A 20 -16.79 -24.96 -1.17
C PRO A 20 -16.79 -25.29 -2.66
N ARG A 21 -17.93 -25.77 -3.13
CA ARG A 21 -18.17 -26.09 -4.55
C ARG A 21 -19.44 -25.39 -5.00
N ILE A 22 -19.56 -25.15 -6.29
CA ILE A 22 -20.83 -24.73 -6.89
C ILE A 22 -21.86 -25.85 -6.66
N GLU A 23 -23.00 -25.52 -6.02
CA GLU A 23 -24.10 -26.48 -5.83
C GLU A 23 -25.32 -26.12 -6.67
N HIS A 24 -25.44 -24.85 -7.10
CA HIS A 24 -26.49 -24.35 -7.97
C HIS A 24 -25.91 -23.49 -9.10
N PRO A 25 -26.52 -23.46 -10.31
CA PRO A 25 -26.07 -22.60 -11.42
C PRO A 25 -25.91 -21.11 -11.07
N ASP A 26 -26.66 -20.61 -10.10
CA ASP A 26 -26.62 -19.20 -9.68
C ASP A 26 -25.57 -18.92 -8.59
N ASP A 27 -24.77 -19.91 -8.19
CA ASP A 27 -23.73 -19.75 -7.18
C ASP A 27 -22.45 -19.14 -7.77
N ILE A 28 -21.65 -18.49 -6.92
CA ILE A 28 -20.24 -18.21 -7.19
C ILE A 28 -19.37 -18.73 -6.03
N ILE A 29 -18.10 -19.02 -6.31
CA ILE A 29 -17.07 -19.17 -5.29
C ILE A 29 -16.22 -17.91 -5.26
N VAL A 30 -16.10 -17.33 -4.07
CA VAL A 30 -15.32 -16.13 -3.81
C VAL A 30 -14.09 -16.51 -3.00
N LYS A 31 -12.91 -16.11 -3.47
CA LYS A 31 -11.71 -16.03 -2.63
C LYS A 31 -11.87 -14.83 -1.72
N VAL A 32 -12.09 -15.08 -0.43
CA VAL A 32 -12.32 -14.01 0.55
C VAL A 32 -11.03 -13.21 0.70
N THR A 33 -11.11 -11.89 0.52
CA THR A 33 -9.99 -10.96 0.74
C THR A 33 -10.09 -10.33 2.12
N SER A 34 -11.31 -10.04 2.57
CA SER A 34 -11.60 -9.52 3.89
C SER A 34 -12.89 -10.10 4.46
N ALA A 35 -12.87 -10.43 5.75
CA ALA A 35 -14.05 -10.73 6.53
C ALA A 35 -14.01 -9.95 7.85
N ALA A 36 -15.16 -9.53 8.36
CA ALA A 36 -15.22 -8.82 9.63
C ALA A 36 -15.78 -9.69 10.77
N ILE A 37 -15.53 -9.25 12.01
CA ILE A 37 -16.12 -9.83 13.23
C ILE A 37 -17.25 -8.92 13.72
N CYS A 38 -18.47 -9.45 13.74
CA CYS A 38 -19.65 -8.73 14.18
C CYS A 38 -19.91 -8.96 15.69
N GLY A 39 -20.62 -8.03 16.33
CA GLY A 39 -21.12 -8.25 17.70
C GLY A 39 -22.08 -9.43 17.79
N SER A 40 -22.76 -9.76 16.69
CA SER A 40 -23.68 -10.89 16.63
C SER A 40 -22.96 -12.25 16.59
N ASP A 41 -21.72 -12.31 16.07
CA ASP A 41 -20.86 -13.48 16.18
C ASP A 41 -20.51 -13.76 17.65
N LEU A 42 -20.38 -12.72 18.49
CA LEU A 42 -20.10 -12.87 19.92
C LEU A 42 -21.25 -13.58 20.65
N HIS A 43 -22.52 -13.32 20.32
CA HIS A 43 -23.63 -14.01 20.97
C HIS A 43 -23.58 -15.53 20.72
N MET A 44 -23.14 -15.96 19.53
CA MET A 44 -22.89 -17.37 19.24
C MET A 44 -21.65 -17.88 19.98
N TYR A 45 -20.55 -17.13 19.93
CA TYR A 45 -19.30 -17.45 20.62
C TYR A 45 -19.50 -17.65 22.13
N GLU A 46 -20.26 -16.78 22.81
CA GLU A 46 -20.56 -16.84 24.25
C GLU A 46 -21.48 -18.02 24.62
N GLY A 47 -22.07 -18.72 23.64
CA GLY A 47 -23.05 -19.78 23.88
C GLY A 47 -24.44 -19.28 24.27
N ARG A 48 -24.78 -18.02 23.94
CA ARG A 48 -26.09 -17.40 24.23
C ARG A 48 -27.17 -17.71 23.18
N THR A 49 -26.86 -18.58 22.22
CA THR A 49 -27.74 -18.98 21.12
C THR A 49 -27.75 -20.49 20.95
N ALA A 50 -28.58 -21.00 20.04
CA ALA A 50 -28.64 -22.42 19.69
C ALA A 50 -27.55 -22.87 18.69
N ALA A 51 -26.39 -22.19 18.65
CA ALA A 51 -25.30 -22.51 17.73
C ALA A 51 -24.68 -23.88 18.04
N GLU A 52 -24.51 -24.71 17.03
CA GLU A 52 -23.93 -26.06 17.15
C GLU A 52 -22.47 -26.08 16.70
N SER A 53 -21.69 -27.00 17.27
CA SER A 53 -20.28 -27.21 16.91
C SER A 53 -20.11 -27.51 15.41
N GLY A 54 -19.12 -26.90 14.78
CA GLY A 54 -18.80 -27.08 13.36
C GLY A 54 -19.34 -26.00 12.43
N ILE A 55 -20.15 -25.05 12.92
CA ILE A 55 -20.53 -23.87 12.14
C ILE A 55 -19.31 -22.98 11.85
N THR A 56 -19.11 -22.60 10.59
CA THR A 56 -18.10 -21.61 10.18
C THR A 56 -18.66 -20.21 10.38
N PHE A 57 -17.97 -19.36 11.14
CA PHE A 57 -18.40 -17.98 11.42
C PHE A 57 -18.14 -17.01 10.25
N GLY A 58 -18.76 -15.84 10.32
CA GLY A 58 -18.50 -14.71 9.41
C GLY A 58 -19.61 -14.43 8.42
N HIS A 59 -20.30 -13.32 8.61
CA HIS A 59 -21.34 -12.83 7.69
C HIS A 59 -21.01 -11.49 7.04
N GLU A 60 -19.84 -10.92 7.34
CA GLU A 60 -19.40 -9.64 6.82
C GLU A 60 -18.26 -9.86 5.83
N ASN A 61 -18.59 -10.20 4.58
CA ASN A 61 -17.66 -10.84 3.67
C ASN A 61 -17.40 -10.02 2.40
N LEU A 62 -16.14 -9.94 1.98
CA LEU A 62 -15.68 -9.30 0.75
C LEU A 62 -14.61 -10.16 0.09
N GLY A 63 -14.63 -10.27 -1.24
CA GLY A 63 -13.59 -11.01 -1.96
C GLY A 63 -13.59 -10.87 -3.46
N ILE A 64 -12.84 -11.75 -4.10
CA ILE A 64 -12.67 -11.84 -5.55
C ILE A 64 -13.32 -13.12 -6.06
N ILE A 65 -14.11 -13.03 -7.13
CA ILE A 65 -14.76 -14.19 -7.74
C ILE A 65 -13.69 -15.12 -8.36
N GLU A 66 -13.66 -16.37 -7.90
CA GLU A 66 -12.75 -17.43 -8.38
C GLU A 66 -13.43 -18.38 -9.36
N GLU A 67 -14.70 -18.73 -9.10
CA GLU A 67 -15.50 -19.67 -9.90
C GLU A 67 -16.95 -19.17 -10.00
N LEU A 68 -17.62 -19.48 -11.11
CA LEU A 68 -19.01 -19.10 -11.38
C LEU A 68 -19.81 -20.32 -11.79
N GLY A 69 -21.04 -20.42 -11.30
CA GLY A 69 -22.04 -21.30 -11.89
C GLY A 69 -22.51 -20.78 -13.24
N GLU A 70 -23.07 -21.69 -14.04
CA GLU A 70 -23.49 -21.41 -15.43
C GLU A 70 -24.68 -20.44 -15.55
N GLY A 71 -25.42 -20.21 -14.47
CA GLY A 71 -26.57 -19.29 -14.40
C GLY A 71 -26.20 -17.85 -14.06
N VAL A 72 -24.93 -17.58 -13.72
CA VAL A 72 -24.46 -16.24 -13.36
C VAL A 72 -24.17 -15.41 -14.61
N THR A 73 -24.83 -14.27 -14.75
CA THR A 73 -24.82 -13.46 -15.98
C THR A 73 -24.31 -12.03 -15.80
N LEU A 74 -24.36 -11.47 -14.58
CA LEU A 74 -23.98 -10.07 -14.32
C LEU A 74 -22.54 -9.92 -13.81
N LEU A 75 -21.90 -11.02 -13.43
CA LEU A 75 -20.59 -11.07 -12.79
C LEU A 75 -19.60 -11.89 -13.62
N LYS A 76 -18.31 -11.67 -13.40
CA LYS A 76 -17.24 -12.45 -14.05
C LYS A 76 -16.12 -12.80 -13.07
N LYS A 77 -15.34 -13.84 -13.42
CA LYS A 77 -14.13 -14.21 -12.68
C LYS A 77 -13.20 -13.00 -12.54
N GLY A 78 -12.65 -12.81 -11.35
CA GLY A 78 -11.79 -11.66 -11.02
C GLY A 78 -12.54 -10.39 -10.61
N ASP A 79 -13.88 -10.33 -10.70
CA ASP A 79 -14.63 -9.21 -10.13
C ASP A 79 -14.47 -9.19 -8.61
N ARG A 80 -14.35 -7.98 -8.05
CA ARG A 80 -14.41 -7.74 -6.60
C ARG A 80 -15.86 -7.59 -6.19
N VAL A 81 -16.26 -8.27 -5.12
CA VAL A 81 -17.63 -8.25 -4.61
C VAL A 81 -17.65 -8.16 -3.09
N VAL A 82 -18.61 -7.39 -2.56
CA VAL A 82 -19.02 -7.46 -1.16
C VAL A 82 -20.37 -8.15 -1.07
N MET A 83 -20.51 -9.03 -0.09
CA MET A 83 -21.70 -9.83 0.12
C MET A 83 -22.50 -9.21 1.26
N PRO A 84 -23.76 -8.81 1.03
CA PRO A 84 -24.70 -8.58 2.12
C PRO A 84 -24.69 -9.74 3.10
N PHE A 85 -24.81 -9.49 4.39
CA PHE A 85 -24.88 -10.58 5.36
C PHE A 85 -26.12 -11.47 5.13
N ASN A 86 -27.21 -10.89 4.61
CA ASN A 86 -28.42 -11.61 4.25
C ASN A 86 -28.15 -12.50 3.02
N VAL A 87 -28.59 -13.75 3.10
CA VAL A 87 -28.79 -14.60 1.92
C VAL A 87 -30.23 -14.43 1.46
N ALA A 88 -30.44 -14.02 0.22
CA ALA A 88 -31.76 -13.80 -0.35
C ALA A 88 -31.89 -14.41 -1.75
N ASP A 89 -33.08 -14.91 -2.09
CA ASP A 89 -33.35 -15.60 -3.36
C ASP A 89 -33.63 -14.67 -4.55
N GLY A 90 -33.90 -13.39 -4.29
CA GLY A 90 -34.20 -12.39 -5.30
C GLY A 90 -35.54 -12.55 -6.02
N ARG A 91 -36.39 -13.51 -5.61
CA ARG A 91 -37.59 -13.92 -6.36
C ARG A 91 -38.82 -14.18 -5.52
N CYS A 92 -38.69 -14.38 -4.21
CA CYS A 92 -39.88 -14.42 -3.36
C CYS A 92 -40.48 -13.01 -3.23
N ARG A 93 -41.77 -12.94 -2.89
CA ARG A 93 -42.50 -11.68 -2.68
C ARG A 93 -41.73 -10.68 -1.81
N ASN A 94 -41.11 -11.14 -0.73
CA ASN A 94 -40.34 -10.25 0.15
C ASN A 94 -39.12 -9.65 -0.55
N CYS A 95 -38.40 -10.43 -1.36
CA CYS A 95 -37.27 -9.91 -2.14
C CYS A 95 -37.72 -8.94 -3.24
N GLU A 96 -38.83 -9.24 -3.92
CA GLU A 96 -39.43 -8.33 -4.92
C GLU A 96 -39.88 -7.00 -4.30
N GLU A 97 -40.35 -7.02 -3.05
CA GLU A 97 -40.71 -5.82 -2.27
C GLU A 97 -39.49 -5.16 -1.57
N GLY A 98 -38.26 -5.62 -1.80
CA GLY A 98 -37.04 -5.07 -1.21
C GLY A 98 -36.79 -5.43 0.26
N LYS A 99 -37.57 -6.36 0.82
CA LYS A 99 -37.49 -6.85 2.20
C LYS A 99 -36.58 -8.07 2.33
N THR A 100 -35.34 -7.94 1.85
CA THR A 100 -34.38 -9.05 1.70
C THR A 100 -33.96 -9.72 3.00
N ALA A 101 -34.03 -9.01 4.13
CA ALA A 101 -33.72 -9.57 5.45
C ALA A 101 -34.65 -10.72 5.87
N PHE A 102 -35.87 -10.74 5.32
CA PHE A 102 -36.89 -11.73 5.64
C PHE A 102 -37.26 -12.57 4.42
N CYS A 103 -36.28 -12.92 3.59
CA CYS A 103 -36.48 -13.79 2.43
C CYS A 103 -37.12 -15.12 2.86
N THR A 104 -38.18 -15.54 2.17
CA THR A 104 -38.92 -16.77 2.50
C THR A 104 -38.47 -17.99 1.70
N GLY A 105 -37.55 -17.82 0.74
CA GLY A 105 -37.12 -18.88 -0.17
C GLY A 105 -35.81 -19.59 0.21
N VAL A 106 -35.09 -19.09 1.22
CA VAL A 106 -33.69 -19.50 1.52
C VAL A 106 -33.56 -20.38 2.77
N ASN A 107 -34.56 -20.38 3.64
CA ASN A 107 -34.50 -21.05 4.94
C ASN A 107 -35.83 -21.74 5.26
N PRO A 108 -35.95 -23.06 5.05
CA PRO A 108 -37.21 -23.77 5.27
C PRO A 108 -37.74 -23.59 6.70
N GLY A 109 -38.98 -23.11 6.83
CA GLY A 109 -39.64 -22.92 8.13
C GLY A 109 -39.34 -21.59 8.84
N PHE A 110 -38.49 -20.72 8.26
CA PHE A 110 -38.13 -19.44 8.86
C PHE A 110 -37.93 -18.35 7.78
N ALA A 111 -38.33 -17.11 8.06
CA ALA A 111 -38.09 -16.00 7.12
C ALA A 111 -36.72 -15.35 7.40
N GLY A 112 -35.85 -15.34 6.41
CA GLY A 112 -34.49 -14.81 6.49
C GLY A 112 -33.42 -15.89 6.41
N GLY A 113 -32.26 -15.51 5.87
CA GLY A 113 -31.06 -16.34 5.80
C GLY A 113 -29.81 -15.48 5.90
N ALA A 114 -28.71 -16.06 6.39
CA ALA A 114 -27.44 -15.36 6.60
C ALA A 114 -26.27 -16.34 6.62
N TYR A 115 -25.09 -15.87 6.22
CA TYR A 115 -23.87 -16.70 6.22
C TYR A 115 -23.40 -16.98 7.65
N GLY A 116 -23.08 -18.23 7.98
CA GLY A 116 -22.40 -18.58 9.23
C GLY A 116 -23.16 -18.17 10.50
N TYR A 117 -24.49 -18.07 10.43
CA TYR A 117 -25.34 -17.58 11.51
C TYR A 117 -26.35 -18.63 11.94
N VAL A 118 -26.55 -18.78 13.25
CA VAL A 118 -27.47 -19.75 13.84
C VAL A 118 -28.91 -19.58 13.34
N ALA A 119 -29.56 -20.70 13.01
CA ALA A 119 -30.96 -20.77 12.55
C ALA A 119 -31.28 -19.97 11.26
N MET A 120 -30.27 -19.50 10.52
CA MET A 120 -30.43 -18.67 9.31
C MET A 120 -30.08 -19.41 8.02
N GLY A 121 -30.41 -20.70 7.96
CA GLY A 121 -30.19 -21.57 6.81
C GLY A 121 -28.83 -22.30 6.81
N PRO A 122 -28.55 -23.12 5.77
CA PRO A 122 -27.37 -24.00 5.71
C PRO A 122 -26.09 -23.28 5.24
N TYR A 123 -26.06 -21.95 5.27
CA TYR A 123 -25.02 -21.16 4.63
C TYR A 123 -23.79 -21.05 5.52
N ARG A 124 -22.63 -21.46 5.02
CA ARG A 124 -21.36 -21.33 5.75
C ARG A 124 -20.90 -19.87 5.79
N GLY A 125 -20.22 -19.50 6.87
CA GLY A 125 -19.62 -18.17 7.03
C GLY A 125 -18.33 -17.98 6.22
N GLY A 126 -17.95 -16.72 6.03
CA GLY A 126 -16.81 -16.29 5.23
C GLY A 126 -15.60 -15.84 6.03
N GLN A 127 -15.52 -16.07 7.35
CA GLN A 127 -14.24 -16.05 8.09
C GLN A 127 -13.42 -17.30 7.71
N ALA A 128 -13.09 -17.40 6.43
CA ALA A 128 -12.49 -18.53 5.73
C ALA A 128 -11.74 -18.05 4.49
N GLN A 129 -10.92 -18.90 3.87
CA GLN A 129 -10.19 -18.52 2.65
C GLN A 129 -11.09 -18.43 1.41
N TYR A 130 -12.17 -19.22 1.35
CA TYR A 130 -13.14 -19.20 0.27
C TYR A 130 -14.56 -19.29 0.82
N LEU A 131 -15.51 -18.67 0.12
CA LEU A 131 -16.93 -18.64 0.46
C LEU A 131 -17.77 -18.98 -0.77
N ARG A 132 -18.80 -19.80 -0.61
CA ARG A 132 -19.86 -19.96 -1.61
C ARG A 132 -20.93 -18.89 -1.40
N VAL A 133 -21.28 -18.20 -2.47
CA VAL A 133 -22.30 -17.14 -2.45
C VAL A 133 -23.44 -17.57 -3.38
N PRO A 134 -24.61 -17.97 -2.84
CA PRO A 134 -25.75 -18.35 -3.66
C PRO A 134 -26.51 -17.14 -4.20
N TYR A 135 -27.26 -17.34 -5.29
CA TYR A 135 -28.04 -16.31 -5.97
C TYR A 135 -27.18 -15.06 -6.27
N ALA A 136 -26.00 -15.29 -6.84
CA ALA A 136 -24.89 -14.35 -6.86
C ALA A 136 -25.25 -13.02 -7.54
N ASP A 137 -25.94 -13.07 -8.67
CA ASP A 137 -26.40 -11.88 -9.42
C ASP A 137 -27.32 -10.98 -8.57
N PHE A 138 -28.07 -11.57 -7.64
CA PHE A 138 -28.90 -10.81 -6.70
C PHE A 138 -28.10 -10.31 -5.51
N ASN A 139 -27.35 -11.19 -4.82
CA ASN A 139 -26.71 -10.85 -3.55
C ASN A 139 -25.42 -10.03 -3.73
N ALA A 140 -24.48 -10.51 -4.55
CA ALA A 140 -23.14 -9.96 -4.61
C ALA A 140 -23.12 -8.54 -5.21
N LEU A 141 -22.67 -7.57 -4.41
CA LEU A 141 -22.49 -6.20 -4.88
C LEU A 141 -21.09 -6.04 -5.47
N LYS A 142 -21.03 -5.85 -6.80
CA LYS A 142 -19.78 -5.54 -7.50
C LYS A 142 -19.14 -4.23 -7.00
N LEU A 143 -17.84 -4.28 -6.76
CA LEU A 143 -16.99 -3.18 -6.33
C LEU A 143 -16.06 -2.72 -7.47
N PRO A 144 -15.54 -1.49 -7.41
CA PRO A 144 -14.48 -1.05 -8.33
C PRO A 144 -13.20 -1.88 -8.15
N SER A 145 -12.36 -1.89 -9.18
CA SER A 145 -11.00 -2.45 -9.10
C SER A 145 -10.14 -1.66 -8.10
N GLY A 146 -9.06 -2.26 -7.59
CA GLY A 146 -8.20 -1.64 -6.59
C GLY A 146 -8.55 -2.09 -5.18
N THR A 147 -7.79 -1.62 -4.18
CA THR A 147 -7.90 -2.04 -2.77
C THR A 147 -7.90 -0.85 -1.82
N GLU A 148 -7.94 0.37 -2.35
CA GLU A 148 -7.90 1.63 -1.62
C GLU A 148 -9.03 1.80 -0.60
N HIS A 149 -10.15 1.12 -0.82
CA HIS A 149 -11.36 1.17 0.01
C HIS A 149 -11.68 -0.19 0.64
N GLU A 150 -10.72 -1.13 0.74
CA GLU A 150 -10.98 -2.46 1.31
C GLU A 150 -11.66 -2.38 2.68
N ALA A 151 -11.09 -1.56 3.58
CA ALA A 151 -11.60 -1.31 4.93
C ALA A 151 -12.97 -0.64 4.98
N ASP A 152 -13.29 0.20 4.00
CA ASP A 152 -14.60 0.84 3.92
C ASP A 152 -15.65 -0.11 3.31
N PHE A 153 -15.26 -0.86 2.28
CA PHE A 153 -16.17 -1.71 1.51
C PHE A 153 -16.59 -2.96 2.27
N VAL A 154 -15.74 -3.54 3.13
CA VAL A 154 -16.17 -4.69 3.95
C VAL A 154 -17.37 -4.34 4.84
N LEU A 155 -17.45 -3.09 5.30
CA LEU A 155 -18.52 -2.61 6.18
C LEU A 155 -19.87 -2.46 5.45
N LEU A 156 -19.87 -2.54 4.12
CA LEU A 156 -21.10 -2.60 3.30
C LEU A 156 -21.81 -3.96 3.38
N ALA A 157 -21.15 -4.97 3.94
CA ALA A 157 -21.76 -6.28 4.16
C ALA A 157 -22.85 -6.24 5.24
N ASP A 158 -22.64 -5.45 6.30
CA ASP A 158 -23.57 -5.35 7.44
C ASP A 158 -23.58 -3.96 8.09
N ILE A 159 -22.58 -3.63 8.91
CA ILE A 159 -22.76 -2.59 9.94
C ILE A 159 -23.06 -1.19 9.39
N PHE A 160 -22.53 -0.80 8.23
CA PHE A 160 -22.82 0.51 7.64
C PHE A 160 -24.28 0.57 7.13
N PRO A 161 -24.74 -0.38 6.28
CA PRO A 161 -26.16 -0.56 5.99
C PRO A 161 -27.04 -0.67 7.24
N THR A 162 -26.64 -1.40 8.27
CA THR A 162 -27.45 -1.63 9.48
C THR A 162 -27.61 -0.35 10.30
N GLY A 163 -26.53 0.43 10.45
CA GLY A 163 -26.62 1.77 11.04
C GLY A 163 -27.51 2.70 10.23
N TRP A 164 -27.40 2.67 8.89
CA TRP A 164 -28.28 3.43 8.00
C TRP A 164 -29.74 3.03 8.12
N HIS A 165 -30.00 1.72 8.22
CA HIS A 165 -31.33 1.14 8.38
C HIS A 165 -31.98 1.57 9.69
N GLY A 166 -31.24 1.57 10.80
CA GLY A 166 -31.74 2.05 12.10
C GLY A 166 -32.24 3.51 12.03
N ILE A 167 -31.51 4.38 11.32
CA ILE A 167 -31.95 5.75 11.07
C ILE A 167 -33.17 5.79 10.14
N GLU A 168 -33.19 4.99 9.08
CA GLU A 168 -34.31 4.91 8.14
C GLU A 168 -35.63 4.54 8.82
N ILE A 169 -35.64 3.44 9.57
CA ILE A 169 -36.86 2.92 10.21
C ILE A 169 -37.32 3.76 11.41
N SER A 170 -36.47 4.69 11.90
CA SER A 170 -36.91 5.71 12.85
C SER A 170 -37.80 6.79 12.21
N GLY A 171 -37.89 6.83 10.88
CA GLY A 171 -38.60 7.87 10.12
C GLY A 171 -37.84 9.18 10.00
N PHE A 172 -36.50 9.12 10.07
CA PHE A 172 -35.60 10.28 10.06
C PHE A 172 -35.80 11.19 8.84
N ARG A 173 -35.72 12.50 9.08
CA ARG A 173 -35.66 13.54 8.04
C ARG A 173 -34.44 14.44 8.26
N PRO A 174 -33.83 14.99 7.19
CA PRO A 174 -32.77 15.98 7.36
C PRO A 174 -33.21 17.13 8.27
N GLY A 175 -32.36 17.53 9.21
CA GLY A 175 -32.66 18.50 10.26
C GLY A 175 -33.12 17.89 11.59
N ASP A 176 -33.54 16.62 11.61
CA ASP A 176 -33.93 15.94 12.86
C ASP A 176 -32.73 15.83 13.84
N SER A 177 -33.03 15.94 15.14
CA SER A 177 -32.12 15.59 16.23
C SER A 177 -32.25 14.11 16.59
N VAL A 178 -31.12 13.43 16.89
CA VAL A 178 -31.08 11.97 17.04
C VAL A 178 -30.35 11.55 18.32
N ALA A 179 -30.94 10.63 19.10
CA ALA A 179 -30.25 9.90 20.17
C ALA A 179 -29.95 8.45 19.75
N VAL A 180 -28.68 8.06 19.72
CA VAL A 180 -28.24 6.69 19.43
C VAL A 180 -27.76 6.03 20.72
N PHE A 181 -28.42 4.95 21.11
CA PHE A 181 -28.04 4.14 22.26
C PHE A 181 -27.09 3.03 21.83
N GLY A 182 -25.90 3.00 22.44
CA GLY A 182 -24.79 2.12 22.08
C GLY A 182 -23.77 2.83 21.19
N ALA A 183 -22.50 2.82 21.61
CA ALA A 183 -21.36 3.30 20.81
C ALA A 183 -20.50 2.13 20.29
N GLY A 184 -21.11 0.94 20.14
CA GLY A 184 -20.53 -0.16 19.37
C GLY A 184 -20.44 0.18 17.87
N PRO A 185 -19.90 -0.72 17.03
CA PRO A 185 -19.71 -0.44 15.60
C PRO A 185 -21.02 -0.09 14.88
N VAL A 186 -22.13 -0.80 15.15
CA VAL A 186 -23.46 -0.48 14.60
C VAL A 186 -23.96 0.89 15.06
N GLY A 187 -23.81 1.21 16.35
CA GLY A 187 -24.24 2.50 16.90
C GLY A 187 -23.45 3.68 16.33
N LEU A 188 -22.12 3.52 16.18
CA LEU A 188 -21.29 4.49 15.50
C LEU A 188 -21.68 4.65 14.02
N MET A 189 -22.03 3.57 13.33
CA MET A 189 -22.55 3.63 11.96
C MET A 189 -23.92 4.30 11.88
N ALA A 190 -24.80 4.13 12.87
CA ALA A 190 -26.09 4.83 12.93
C ALA A 190 -25.87 6.34 13.15
N ALA A 191 -25.01 6.72 14.09
CA ALA A 191 -24.66 8.11 14.35
C ALA A 191 -24.01 8.77 13.12
N TYR A 192 -23.08 8.05 12.48
CA TYR A 192 -22.43 8.50 11.25
C TYR A 192 -23.41 8.63 10.08
N SER A 193 -24.35 7.68 9.95
CA SER A 193 -25.41 7.75 8.94
C SER A 193 -26.33 8.95 9.16
N ALA A 194 -26.67 9.27 10.42
CA ALA A 194 -27.45 10.46 10.76
C ALA A 194 -26.72 11.76 10.34
N GLN A 195 -25.42 11.85 10.63
CA GLN A 195 -24.59 12.99 10.21
C GLN A 195 -24.55 13.14 8.69
N LEU A 196 -24.28 12.05 7.96
CA LEU A 196 -24.26 12.05 6.49
C LEU A 196 -25.60 12.48 5.87
N ARG A 197 -26.71 12.19 6.55
CA ARG A 197 -28.08 12.52 6.12
C ARG A 197 -28.56 13.90 6.61
N GLY A 198 -27.70 14.67 7.28
CA GLY A 198 -27.96 16.05 7.68
C GLY A 198 -28.73 16.21 8.98
N ALA A 199 -28.50 15.35 9.98
CA ALA A 199 -29.03 15.57 11.32
C ALA A 199 -28.55 16.91 11.92
N SER A 200 -29.41 17.60 12.66
CA SER A 200 -29.04 18.87 13.31
C SER A 200 -28.17 18.66 14.55
N SER A 201 -28.39 17.55 15.25
CA SER A 201 -27.55 17.09 16.35
C SER A 201 -27.68 15.58 16.53
N VAL A 202 -26.58 14.94 16.90
CA VAL A 202 -26.54 13.50 17.17
C VAL A 202 -25.90 13.26 18.53
N TYR A 203 -26.61 12.58 19.42
CA TYR A 203 -26.17 12.21 20.76
C TYR A 203 -25.89 10.71 20.79
N VAL A 204 -24.73 10.30 21.30
CA VAL A 204 -24.35 8.88 21.36
C VAL A 204 -24.15 8.47 22.81
N VAL A 205 -24.89 7.45 23.24
CA VAL A 205 -24.97 7.01 24.65
C VAL A 205 -24.19 5.71 24.85
N ASP A 206 -23.20 5.71 25.74
CA ASP A 206 -22.44 4.51 26.14
C ASP A 206 -21.77 4.74 27.50
N ARG A 207 -21.20 3.69 28.11
CA ARG A 207 -20.36 3.76 29.31
C ARG A 207 -18.86 3.78 28.99
N VAL A 208 -18.48 3.26 27.82
CA VAL A 208 -17.08 3.09 27.43
C VAL A 208 -16.54 4.37 26.82
N ILE A 209 -15.61 5.02 27.52
CA ILE A 209 -15.09 6.34 27.16
C ILE A 209 -14.44 6.34 25.77
N GLU A 210 -13.70 5.30 25.40
CA GLU A 210 -13.03 5.22 24.11
C GLU A 210 -14.03 5.15 22.94
N ARG A 211 -15.17 4.48 23.15
CA ARG A 211 -16.25 4.42 22.15
C ARG A 211 -16.95 5.78 22.02
N LEU A 212 -17.19 6.45 23.14
CA LEU A 212 -17.72 7.81 23.16
C LEU A 212 -16.78 8.80 22.45
N ARG A 213 -15.46 8.71 22.67
CA ARG A 213 -14.46 9.50 21.94
C ARG A 213 -14.48 9.24 20.43
N ALA A 214 -14.80 8.02 19.99
CA ALA A 214 -14.96 7.73 18.56
C ALA A 214 -16.18 8.45 17.96
N ALA A 215 -17.29 8.53 18.70
CA ALA A 215 -18.46 9.30 18.31
C ALA A 215 -18.16 10.82 18.22
N GLU A 216 -17.37 11.37 19.15
CA GLU A 216 -16.98 12.78 19.12
C GLU A 216 -16.16 13.14 17.87
N LYS A 217 -15.29 12.24 17.40
CA LYS A 217 -14.47 12.46 16.20
C LYS A 217 -15.29 12.60 14.91
N ILE A 218 -16.50 12.06 14.87
CA ILE A 218 -17.43 12.21 13.76
C ILE A 218 -18.48 13.32 13.99
N GLY A 219 -18.23 14.20 14.97
CA GLY A 219 -19.08 15.37 15.24
C GLY A 219 -20.31 15.10 16.10
N CYS A 220 -20.39 13.94 16.77
CA CYS A 220 -21.50 13.62 17.67
C CYS A 220 -21.21 14.06 19.11
N LYS A 221 -22.26 14.24 19.91
CA LYS A 221 -22.17 14.59 21.33
C LYS A 221 -22.21 13.30 22.18
N ALA A 222 -21.13 13.04 22.92
CA ALA A 222 -21.05 11.88 23.80
C ALA A 222 -21.89 12.03 25.08
N ILE A 223 -22.63 10.99 25.45
CA ILE A 223 -23.44 10.90 26.66
C ILE A 223 -22.99 9.70 27.47
N ASN A 224 -22.49 9.94 28.69
CA ASN A 224 -22.07 8.88 29.59
C ASN A 224 -23.13 8.62 30.66
N PHE A 225 -23.82 7.49 30.54
CA PHE A 225 -24.91 7.13 31.45
C PHE A 225 -24.43 6.71 32.86
N THR A 226 -23.12 6.50 33.07
CA THR A 226 -22.58 6.27 34.43
C THR A 226 -22.43 7.56 35.24
N LYS A 227 -22.52 8.73 34.57
CA LYS A 227 -22.43 10.05 35.20
C LYS A 227 -23.78 10.68 35.53
N GLY A 228 -24.88 10.02 35.15
CA GLY A 228 -26.24 10.50 35.35
C GLY A 228 -27.21 9.86 34.37
N ASP A 229 -28.51 10.12 34.52
CA ASP A 229 -29.51 9.65 33.57
C ASP A 229 -29.24 10.19 32.16
N ALA A 230 -29.20 9.31 31.17
CA ALA A 230 -28.85 9.68 29.80
C ALA A 230 -29.92 10.57 29.14
N VAL A 231 -31.19 10.38 29.48
CA VAL A 231 -32.31 11.17 28.94
C VAL A 231 -32.20 12.61 29.42
N ASP A 232 -31.95 12.80 30.71
CA ASP A 232 -31.82 14.14 31.30
C ASP A 232 -30.60 14.89 30.72
N GLN A 233 -29.47 14.20 30.55
CA GLN A 233 -28.28 14.76 29.90
C GLN A 233 -28.59 15.23 28.46
N ILE A 234 -29.27 14.39 27.66
CA ILE A 234 -29.64 14.73 26.28
C ILE A 234 -30.60 15.92 26.26
N ILE A 235 -31.66 15.89 27.07
CA ILE A 235 -32.65 16.97 27.13
C ILE A 235 -31.99 18.30 27.50
N GLY A 236 -31.08 18.30 28.48
CA GLY A 236 -30.33 19.50 28.88
C GLY A 236 -29.46 20.07 27.76
N LEU A 237 -28.79 19.20 26.98
CA LEU A 237 -27.91 19.62 25.88
C LEU A 237 -28.66 19.99 24.60
N ASN A 238 -29.85 19.43 24.38
CA ASN A 238 -30.66 19.64 23.19
C ASN A 238 -31.68 20.78 23.36
N GLY A 239 -31.97 21.18 24.61
CA GLY A 239 -33.06 22.11 24.93
C GLY A 239 -34.45 21.46 24.87
N GLY A 240 -34.52 20.13 24.88
CA GLY A 240 -35.75 19.35 24.72
C GLY A 240 -35.52 17.91 24.29
N MET A 241 -36.60 17.16 24.12
CA MET A 241 -36.56 15.80 23.57
C MET A 241 -36.02 15.77 22.13
N VAL A 242 -35.45 14.65 21.69
CA VAL A 242 -34.97 14.46 20.32
C VAL A 242 -36.09 14.05 19.36
N ASP A 243 -35.91 14.24 18.06
CA ASP A 243 -36.88 13.83 17.03
C ASP A 243 -36.90 12.31 16.83
N ARG A 244 -35.72 11.70 16.86
CA ARG A 244 -35.49 10.28 16.59
C ARG A 244 -34.62 9.64 17.65
N SER A 245 -34.83 8.36 17.89
CA SER A 245 -33.85 7.56 18.62
C SER A 245 -33.58 6.22 17.93
N VAL A 246 -32.37 5.69 18.16
CA VAL A 246 -31.93 4.40 17.64
C VAL A 246 -31.39 3.52 18.75
N ASP A 247 -31.84 2.27 18.83
CA ASP A 247 -31.25 1.22 19.66
C ASP A 247 -30.24 0.40 18.86
N ALA A 248 -28.96 0.53 19.19
CA ALA A 248 -27.88 -0.28 18.66
C ALA A 248 -27.20 -1.12 19.76
N VAL A 249 -27.96 -1.53 20.78
CA VAL A 249 -27.53 -2.38 21.90
C VAL A 249 -28.27 -3.72 21.89
N GLY A 250 -29.61 -3.70 21.92
CA GLY A 250 -30.43 -4.91 22.00
C GLY A 250 -30.52 -5.53 23.41
N TYR A 251 -30.82 -6.83 23.45
CA TYR A 251 -31.26 -7.56 24.65
C TYR A 251 -30.24 -7.64 25.80
N GLN A 252 -28.94 -7.46 25.54
CA GLN A 252 -27.87 -7.46 26.56
C GLN A 252 -27.58 -6.05 27.13
N ALA A 253 -28.54 -5.14 27.08
CA ALA A 253 -28.40 -3.80 27.64
C ALA A 253 -28.11 -3.81 29.14
N VAL A 254 -27.44 -2.77 29.65
CA VAL A 254 -27.11 -2.61 31.07
C VAL A 254 -27.55 -1.24 31.59
N GLY A 255 -27.99 -1.20 32.85
CA GLY A 255 -28.37 0.04 33.53
C GLY A 255 -27.18 0.82 34.11
N ASN A 256 -27.48 1.96 34.75
CA ASN A 256 -26.48 2.88 35.32
C ASN A 256 -25.63 2.26 36.45
N ASP A 257 -26.17 1.27 37.16
CA ASP A 257 -25.47 0.56 38.25
C ASP A 257 -24.47 -0.48 37.73
N ASN A 258 -24.48 -0.74 36.41
CA ASN A 258 -23.56 -1.60 35.70
C ASN A 258 -23.48 -3.04 36.21
N SER A 259 -24.44 -3.45 37.05
CA SER A 259 -24.33 -4.65 37.88
C SER A 259 -24.99 -5.87 37.25
N LYS A 260 -26.02 -5.68 36.42
CA LYS A 260 -26.81 -6.72 35.75
C LYS A 260 -27.35 -6.28 34.39
N GLU A 261 -27.56 -7.25 33.49
CA GLU A 261 -28.31 -7.05 32.24
C GLU A 261 -29.74 -6.58 32.57
N GLN A 262 -30.21 -5.57 31.84
CA GLN A 262 -31.56 -4.98 31.92
C GLN A 262 -32.10 -4.82 30.48
N PRO A 263 -32.66 -5.87 29.88
CA PRO A 263 -32.96 -5.93 28.43
C PRO A 263 -33.88 -4.83 27.89
N ASN A 264 -34.71 -4.21 28.74
CA ASN A 264 -35.67 -3.18 28.36
C ASN A 264 -35.17 -1.73 28.54
N ILE A 265 -34.03 -1.50 29.22
CA ILE A 265 -33.64 -0.15 29.65
C ILE A 265 -33.44 0.83 28.49
N VAL A 266 -32.92 0.35 27.36
CA VAL A 266 -32.72 1.18 26.16
C VAL A 266 -34.06 1.57 25.55
N LEU A 267 -35.00 0.63 25.44
CA LEU A 267 -36.35 0.89 24.92
C LEU A 267 -37.09 1.93 25.77
N GLU A 268 -36.99 1.82 27.10
CA GLU A 268 -37.56 2.81 28.02
C GLU A 268 -36.94 4.20 27.84
N ASN A 269 -35.62 4.27 27.71
CA ASN A 269 -34.92 5.54 27.50
C ASN A 269 -35.26 6.16 26.14
N MET A 270 -35.43 5.36 25.09
CA MET A 270 -35.91 5.83 23.78
C MET A 270 -37.31 6.43 23.88
N ILE A 271 -38.26 5.76 24.55
CA ILE A 271 -39.62 6.29 24.77
C ILE A 271 -39.56 7.61 25.53
N ARG A 272 -38.69 7.73 26.54
CA ARG A 272 -38.55 8.95 27.34
C ARG A 272 -37.94 10.11 26.57
N VAL A 273 -36.85 9.87 25.82
CA VAL A 273 -36.04 10.93 25.18
C VAL A 273 -36.61 11.42 23.85
N THR A 274 -37.41 10.62 23.14
CA THR A 274 -37.97 11.00 21.83
C THR A 274 -39.24 11.83 21.99
N ARG A 275 -39.39 12.95 21.29
CA ARG A 275 -40.57 13.83 21.42
C ARG A 275 -41.89 13.14 20.97
N PRO A 276 -43.06 13.67 21.35
CA PRO A 276 -44.33 13.21 20.77
C PRO A 276 -44.31 13.22 19.23
N CYS A 277 -44.91 12.20 18.63
CA CYS A 277 -44.91 11.91 17.19
C CYS A 277 -43.50 11.71 16.58
N GLY A 278 -42.48 11.50 17.39
CA GLY A 278 -41.16 11.06 16.94
C GLY A 278 -41.11 9.55 16.70
N GLY A 279 -39.95 9.06 16.25
CA GLY A 279 -39.80 7.64 15.86
C GLY A 279 -38.56 6.96 16.43
N LEU A 280 -38.68 5.64 16.58
CA LEU A 280 -37.73 4.75 17.23
C LEU A 280 -37.28 3.70 16.21
N GLY A 281 -35.99 3.63 15.93
CA GLY A 281 -35.41 2.57 15.11
C GLY A 281 -34.62 1.56 15.92
N ILE A 282 -34.91 0.27 15.77
CA ILE A 282 -34.32 -0.80 16.58
C ILE A 282 -33.63 -1.82 15.67
N PRO A 283 -32.39 -1.53 15.21
CA PRO A 283 -31.51 -2.52 14.61
C PRO A 283 -30.85 -3.45 15.65
N GLY A 284 -30.82 -3.07 16.93
CA GLY A 284 -30.32 -3.90 18.03
C GLY A 284 -31.04 -5.25 18.11
N LEU A 285 -30.29 -6.31 18.43
CA LEU A 285 -30.82 -7.67 18.40
C LEU A 285 -31.75 -7.93 19.59
N TYR A 286 -32.92 -8.53 19.31
CA TYR A 286 -33.81 -9.13 20.29
C TYR A 286 -34.20 -10.52 19.80
N VAL A 287 -33.98 -11.53 20.63
CA VAL A 287 -34.16 -12.95 20.26
C VAL A 287 -35.41 -13.55 20.90
N PRO A 288 -36.07 -14.53 20.25
CA PRO A 288 -37.23 -15.22 20.81
C PRO A 288 -36.86 -16.20 21.95
N SER A 289 -35.58 -16.50 22.13
CA SER A 289 -35.06 -17.37 23.19
C SER A 289 -33.66 -16.94 23.59
N ASP A 290 -33.46 -16.59 24.86
CA ASP A 290 -32.15 -16.30 25.47
C ASP A 290 -31.98 -17.16 26.73
N PRO A 291 -31.27 -18.30 26.64
CA PRO A 291 -31.03 -19.18 27.79
C PRO A 291 -30.29 -18.51 28.96
N GLY A 292 -29.59 -17.40 28.72
CA GLY A 292 -28.81 -16.68 29.72
C GLY A 292 -29.54 -15.49 30.36
N ALA A 293 -30.81 -15.24 30.02
CA ALA A 293 -31.55 -14.08 30.55
C ALA A 293 -31.79 -14.18 32.07
N GLY A 294 -31.81 -13.02 32.74
CA GLY A 294 -31.97 -12.92 34.19
C GLY A 294 -33.36 -13.27 34.75
N ASP A 295 -34.36 -13.44 33.88
CA ASP A 295 -35.73 -13.76 34.25
C ASP A 295 -36.45 -14.62 33.18
N THR A 296 -37.52 -15.30 33.58
CA THR A 296 -38.24 -16.26 32.71
C THR A 296 -38.95 -15.62 31.53
N ALA A 297 -39.35 -14.35 31.61
CA ALA A 297 -40.03 -13.67 30.52
C ALA A 297 -39.00 -13.28 29.44
N SER A 298 -37.90 -12.62 29.85
CA SER A 298 -36.79 -12.27 28.97
C SER A 298 -36.16 -13.50 28.30
N ALA A 299 -36.08 -14.64 29.01
CA ALA A 299 -35.60 -15.89 28.43
C ALA A 299 -36.45 -16.40 27.25
N LYS A 300 -37.71 -15.97 27.16
CA LYS A 300 -38.64 -16.27 26.05
C LYS A 300 -38.82 -15.07 25.11
N GLY A 301 -37.90 -14.10 25.14
CA GLY A 301 -37.95 -12.89 24.34
C GLY A 301 -39.08 -11.93 24.71
N MET A 302 -39.74 -12.10 25.85
CA MET A 302 -40.83 -11.23 26.30
C MET A 302 -40.27 -10.06 27.09
N ILE A 303 -40.05 -8.94 26.42
CA ILE A 303 -39.44 -7.73 27.00
C ILE A 303 -40.52 -6.75 27.47
N SER A 304 -40.44 -6.33 28.73
CA SER A 304 -41.36 -5.32 29.29
C SER A 304 -41.12 -3.95 28.67
N LEU A 305 -42.19 -3.31 28.19
CA LEU A 305 -42.15 -2.00 27.53
C LEU A 305 -43.28 -1.13 28.08
N SER A 306 -43.00 0.14 28.39
CA SER A 306 -43.98 1.16 28.78
C SER A 306 -44.91 1.54 27.61
N PHE A 307 -45.71 0.58 27.14
CA PHE A 307 -46.57 0.72 25.97
C PHE A 307 -47.58 1.86 26.12
N GLY A 308 -48.08 2.11 27.35
CA GLY A 308 -48.94 3.25 27.63
C GLY A 308 -48.29 4.60 27.29
N LYS A 309 -47.00 4.79 27.63
CA LYS A 309 -46.25 6.01 27.28
C LYS A 309 -45.94 6.08 25.79
N LEU A 310 -45.62 4.93 25.17
CA LEU A 310 -45.43 4.84 23.73
C LEU A 310 -46.68 5.31 22.99
N PHE A 311 -47.85 4.83 23.42
CA PHE A 311 -49.15 5.22 22.91
C PHE A 311 -49.48 6.69 23.18
N GLU A 312 -49.31 7.16 24.42
CA GLU A 312 -49.55 8.55 24.84
C GLU A 312 -48.80 9.56 23.96
N LYS A 313 -47.56 9.24 23.59
CA LYS A 313 -46.70 10.09 22.77
C LYS A 313 -46.92 9.91 21.27
N GLY A 314 -47.75 8.96 20.84
CA GLY A 314 -48.00 8.67 19.42
C GLY A 314 -46.72 8.31 18.66
N LEU A 315 -45.83 7.53 19.29
CA LEU A 315 -44.52 7.18 18.72
C LEU A 315 -44.62 6.09 17.66
N THR A 316 -43.80 6.16 16.63
CA THR A 316 -43.64 5.08 15.64
C THR A 316 -42.42 4.22 15.99
N LEU A 317 -42.56 2.90 15.91
CA LEU A 317 -41.49 1.97 16.22
C LEU A 317 -41.21 1.07 15.00
N GLY A 318 -39.97 1.08 14.53
CA GLY A 318 -39.47 0.22 13.45
C GLY A 318 -38.40 -0.74 13.96
N THR A 319 -38.48 -2.02 13.57
CA THR A 319 -37.52 -3.06 13.98
C THR A 319 -37.17 -3.97 12.81
N GLY A 320 -36.19 -4.85 13.05
CA GLY A 320 -35.91 -6.00 12.21
C GLY A 320 -34.46 -6.02 11.75
N GLN A 321 -34.08 -7.13 11.12
CA GLN A 321 -32.81 -7.22 10.44
C GLN A 321 -32.73 -6.23 9.29
N CYS A 322 -31.54 -5.68 9.05
CA CYS A 322 -31.31 -4.73 7.98
C CYS A 322 -31.49 -5.37 6.60
N ASN A 323 -32.31 -4.72 5.76
CA ASN A 323 -32.41 -5.04 4.34
C ASN A 323 -31.20 -4.47 3.58
N VAL A 324 -30.03 -5.09 3.72
CA VAL A 324 -28.74 -4.54 3.25
C VAL A 324 -28.77 -4.15 1.77
N LYS A 325 -29.42 -4.95 0.92
CA LYS A 325 -29.56 -4.69 -0.54
C LYS A 325 -30.29 -3.39 -0.86
N ALA A 326 -31.13 -2.88 0.05
CA ALA A 326 -31.80 -1.60 -0.11
C ALA A 326 -30.83 -0.40 -0.01
N TYR A 327 -29.66 -0.58 0.61
CA TYR A 327 -28.75 0.52 0.95
C TYR A 327 -27.33 0.37 0.39
N ASN A 328 -26.80 -0.85 0.32
CA ASN A 328 -25.36 -1.04 0.11
C ASN A 328 -24.81 -0.44 -1.20
N ARG A 329 -25.60 -0.41 -2.28
CA ARG A 329 -25.21 0.20 -3.56
C ARG A 329 -24.98 1.71 -3.44
N GLN A 330 -25.94 2.45 -2.86
CA GLN A 330 -25.81 3.90 -2.67
C GLN A 330 -24.73 4.22 -1.64
N LEU A 331 -24.56 3.40 -0.59
CA LEU A 331 -23.51 3.57 0.40
C LEU A 331 -22.10 3.36 -0.19
N ARG A 332 -21.95 2.35 -1.07
CA ARG A 332 -20.72 2.18 -1.88
C ARG A 332 -20.41 3.43 -2.69
N ASP A 333 -21.42 4.00 -3.33
CA ASP A 333 -21.24 5.17 -4.19
C ASP A 333 -20.86 6.43 -3.38
N LEU A 334 -21.34 6.56 -2.14
CA LEU A 334 -20.87 7.60 -1.20
C LEU A 334 -19.39 7.42 -0.84
N ILE A 335 -18.91 6.18 -0.67
CA ILE A 335 -17.50 5.90 -0.41
C ILE A 335 -16.65 6.29 -1.62
N ILE A 336 -17.04 5.83 -2.82
CA ILE A 336 -16.34 6.15 -4.08
C ILE A 336 -16.28 7.66 -4.32
N ALA A 337 -17.35 8.39 -3.99
CA ALA A 337 -17.42 9.84 -4.14
C ALA A 337 -16.65 10.62 -3.05
N GLY A 338 -15.98 9.94 -2.11
CA GLY A 338 -15.29 10.56 -0.98
C GLY A 338 -16.23 11.26 0.01
N LYS A 339 -17.52 10.91 -0.01
CA LYS A 339 -18.53 11.44 0.92
C LYS A 339 -18.65 10.59 2.19
N ALA A 340 -18.20 9.34 2.15
CA ALA A 340 -18.16 8.47 3.32
C ALA A 340 -16.82 7.74 3.47
N ALA A 341 -16.28 7.68 4.68
CA ALA A 341 -15.13 6.87 5.05
C ALA A 341 -15.46 6.04 6.32
N PRO A 342 -16.32 5.02 6.23
CA PRO A 342 -16.81 4.28 7.39
C PRO A 342 -15.72 3.49 8.13
N SER A 343 -14.55 3.27 7.52
CA SER A 343 -13.41 2.55 8.11
C SER A 343 -12.87 3.14 9.43
N PHE A 344 -13.30 4.33 9.86
CA PHE A 344 -12.91 4.89 11.17
C PHE A 344 -13.29 3.99 12.37
N VAL A 345 -14.25 3.07 12.19
CA VAL A 345 -14.64 2.07 13.22
C VAL A 345 -13.73 0.84 13.23
N VAL A 346 -12.97 0.60 12.16
CA VAL A 346 -12.01 -0.50 12.06
C VAL A 346 -10.83 -0.22 12.97
N SER A 347 -10.51 -1.20 13.81
CA SER A 347 -9.54 -1.03 14.89
C SER A 347 -8.25 -1.77 14.67
N HIS A 348 -8.35 -2.96 14.08
CA HIS A 348 -7.28 -3.89 13.88
C HIS A 348 -7.56 -4.65 12.59
N GLU A 349 -6.53 -4.79 11.77
CA GLU A 349 -6.47 -5.73 10.66
C GLU A 349 -5.61 -6.90 11.12
N ILE A 350 -6.13 -8.11 11.00
CA ILE A 350 -5.51 -9.34 11.49
C ILE A 350 -5.51 -10.41 10.41
N GLY A 351 -4.59 -11.37 10.48
CA GLY A 351 -4.66 -12.57 9.65
C GLY A 351 -5.73 -13.56 10.16
N LEU A 352 -6.17 -14.48 9.30
CA LEU A 352 -7.10 -15.55 9.70
C LEU A 352 -6.55 -16.40 10.85
N ASP A 353 -5.24 -16.67 10.87
CA ASP A 353 -4.58 -17.44 11.93
C ASP A 353 -4.61 -16.73 13.30
N GLU A 354 -4.92 -15.43 13.35
CA GLU A 354 -5.05 -14.65 14.59
C GLU A 354 -6.50 -14.51 15.07
N ALA A 355 -7.48 -15.01 14.29
CA ALA A 355 -8.90 -14.82 14.55
C ALA A 355 -9.33 -15.41 15.91
N GLU A 356 -8.80 -16.56 16.32
CA GLU A 356 -9.11 -17.17 17.64
C GLU A 356 -8.78 -16.21 18.80
N THR A 357 -7.61 -15.57 18.73
CA THR A 357 -7.17 -14.60 19.74
C THR A 357 -8.00 -13.32 19.67
N ALA A 358 -8.42 -12.92 18.48
CA ALA A 358 -9.25 -11.74 18.29
C ALA A 358 -10.63 -11.90 18.93
N TYR A 359 -11.30 -13.05 18.77
CA TYR A 359 -12.56 -13.34 19.46
C TYR A 359 -12.43 -13.28 20.98
N ALA A 360 -11.39 -13.90 21.54
CA ALA A 360 -11.14 -13.85 22.99
C ALA A 360 -10.88 -12.43 23.51
N LYS A 361 -10.24 -11.56 22.72
CA LYS A 361 -10.02 -10.15 23.06
C LYS A 361 -11.30 -9.32 22.91
N PHE A 362 -12.06 -9.58 21.85
CA PHE A 362 -13.29 -8.87 21.54
C PHE A 362 -14.38 -9.11 22.60
N ASP A 363 -14.50 -10.35 23.06
CA ASP A 363 -15.35 -10.76 24.19
C ASP A 363 -14.97 -10.06 25.50
N LYS A 364 -13.68 -10.10 25.89
CA LYS A 364 -13.19 -9.55 27.16
C LYS A 364 -13.23 -8.01 27.25
N ARG A 365 -13.58 -7.31 26.17
CA ARG A 365 -13.66 -5.83 26.11
C ARG A 365 -12.43 -5.13 26.69
N VAL A 366 -11.23 -5.69 26.48
CA VAL A 366 -9.96 -5.25 27.11
C VAL A 366 -9.63 -3.79 26.76
N GLU A 367 -9.05 -3.04 27.70
CA GLU A 367 -8.58 -1.66 27.50
C GLU A 367 -7.56 -1.56 26.35
N GLY A 368 -7.70 -0.57 25.47
CA GLY A 368 -6.87 -0.39 24.27
C GLY A 368 -7.37 -1.14 23.03
N THR A 369 -8.15 -2.21 23.20
CA THR A 369 -8.91 -2.91 22.14
C THR A 369 -10.33 -2.34 21.92
N THR A 370 -10.62 -1.17 22.47
CA THR A 370 -11.97 -0.57 22.51
C THR A 370 -12.42 0.15 21.24
N ARG A 371 -11.61 0.14 20.16
CA ARG A 371 -12.09 0.41 18.80
C ARG A 371 -12.60 -0.92 18.21
N THR A 372 -13.68 -0.88 17.45
CA THR A 372 -14.79 -1.81 17.70
C THR A 372 -15.09 -2.78 16.56
N HIS A 373 -14.10 -3.07 15.72
CA HIS A 373 -14.28 -4.00 14.62
C HIS A 373 -12.92 -4.58 14.18
N TYR A 374 -12.86 -5.90 14.06
CA TYR A 374 -11.70 -6.62 13.51
C TYR A 374 -11.98 -6.95 12.05
N MET A 375 -11.02 -6.65 11.18
CA MET A 375 -11.00 -7.16 9.83
C MET A 375 -9.98 -8.29 9.75
N ILE A 376 -10.44 -9.49 9.40
CA ILE A 376 -9.61 -10.59 8.97
C ILE A 376 -9.26 -10.36 7.51
N SER A 377 -7.99 -10.01 7.24
CA SER A 377 -7.47 -9.85 5.89
C SER A 377 -6.79 -11.13 5.44
N ASN A 378 -7.37 -11.76 4.40
CA ASN A 378 -6.78 -12.88 3.67
C ASN A 378 -5.96 -12.40 2.46
N MET A 379 -5.81 -11.09 2.29
CA MET A 379 -4.99 -10.44 1.26
C MET A 379 -3.48 -10.56 1.50
N GLY A 380 -3.07 -11.38 2.47
CA GLY A 380 -1.66 -11.71 2.67
C GLY A 380 -1.11 -12.55 1.51
N GLU A 381 -0.63 -11.90 0.45
CA GLU A 381 0.79 -12.12 0.19
C GLU A 381 1.51 -11.64 1.44
N GLN A 382 1.98 -12.59 2.26
CA GLN A 382 2.67 -12.29 3.51
C GLN A 382 3.72 -11.21 3.22
N THR A 383 3.54 -10.01 3.77
CA THR A 383 4.62 -9.03 3.78
C THR A 383 5.81 -9.72 4.43
N PRO A 384 6.92 -9.91 3.70
CA PRO A 384 8.02 -10.70 4.19
C PRO A 384 8.54 -10.08 5.49
N ARG A 385 8.80 -10.92 6.48
CA ARG A 385 9.37 -10.50 7.77
C ARG A 385 10.90 -10.54 7.75
N THR A 386 11.46 -11.25 6.78
CA THR A 386 12.90 -11.43 6.62
C THR A 386 13.32 -11.28 5.16
N THR A 387 14.59 -10.94 4.93
CA THR A 387 15.20 -10.79 3.61
C THR A 387 16.52 -11.55 3.56
N SER A 388 16.85 -12.11 2.40
CA SER A 388 18.24 -12.47 2.10
C SER A 388 18.98 -11.23 1.58
N GLN A 389 20.25 -11.09 1.96
CA GLN A 389 21.07 -9.93 1.61
C GLN A 389 22.56 -10.28 1.54
N TRP A 390 23.34 -9.40 0.95
CA TRP A 390 24.79 -9.37 1.09
C TRP A 390 25.22 -8.15 1.89
N SER A 391 26.27 -8.31 2.69
CA SER A 391 26.88 -7.22 3.47
C SER A 391 28.37 -7.19 3.23
N VAL A 392 28.95 -6.00 3.09
CA VAL A 392 30.39 -5.78 3.21
C VAL A 392 30.70 -5.71 4.70
N VAL A 393 31.34 -6.75 5.23
CA VAL A 393 31.74 -6.83 6.65
C VAL A 393 33.21 -6.44 6.86
N GLY A 394 33.99 -6.41 5.79
CA GLY A 394 35.38 -5.98 5.76
C GLY A 394 35.78 -5.52 4.37
N GLN A 395 36.85 -4.72 4.26
CA GLN A 395 37.31 -4.14 2.99
C GLN A 395 38.62 -4.78 2.51
N ASN A 396 38.65 -6.11 2.47
CA ASN A 396 39.76 -6.95 2.04
C ASN A 396 39.47 -7.65 0.68
N GLY A 397 38.75 -6.95 -0.20
CA GLY A 397 38.29 -7.42 -1.50
C GLY A 397 36.97 -8.20 -1.42
N ILE A 398 36.67 -8.99 -2.46
CA ILE A 398 35.41 -9.77 -2.55
C ILE A 398 35.21 -10.76 -1.40
N GLN A 399 36.27 -11.10 -0.66
CA GLN A 399 36.19 -11.94 0.53
C GLN A 399 35.46 -11.26 1.71
N GLY A 400 35.42 -9.92 1.70
CA GLY A 400 34.68 -9.13 2.68
C GLY A 400 33.16 -9.10 2.44
N LEU A 401 32.67 -9.69 1.35
CA LEU A 401 31.24 -9.86 1.07
C LEU A 401 30.72 -11.11 1.78
N LEU A 402 29.72 -10.94 2.63
CA LEU A 402 29.05 -12.00 3.38
C LEU A 402 27.58 -12.09 2.98
N TYR A 403 27.14 -13.27 2.55
CA TYR A 403 25.73 -13.58 2.32
C TYR A 403 25.05 -13.92 3.64
N GLN A 404 23.85 -13.39 3.83
CA GLN A 404 23.03 -13.62 5.02
C GLN A 404 21.61 -13.94 4.59
N GLU A 405 21.05 -15.01 5.14
CA GLU A 405 19.66 -15.41 4.93
C GLU A 405 18.79 -15.01 6.12
N ALA A 406 17.50 -14.83 5.85
CA ALA A 406 16.48 -14.59 6.86
C ALA A 406 16.80 -13.41 7.82
N VAL A 407 17.45 -12.36 7.33
CA VAL A 407 17.72 -11.15 8.12
C VAL A 407 16.40 -10.41 8.38
N PRO A 408 16.08 -10.01 9.62
CA PRO A 408 14.85 -9.27 9.90
C PRO A 408 14.74 -7.99 9.08
N ILE A 409 13.59 -7.79 8.44
CA ILE A 409 13.30 -6.54 7.74
C ILE A 409 12.95 -5.47 8.78
N PRO A 410 13.50 -4.25 8.69
CA PRO A 410 13.12 -3.15 9.58
C PRO A 410 11.61 -2.88 9.56
N PRO A 411 11.02 -2.40 10.67
CA PRO A 411 9.62 -1.99 10.68
C PRO A 411 9.33 -0.95 9.60
N LEU A 412 8.18 -1.08 8.94
CA LEU A 412 7.74 -0.15 7.91
C LEU A 412 7.19 1.13 8.57
N GLY A 413 7.85 2.27 8.37
CA GLY A 413 7.38 3.56 8.85
C GLY A 413 6.20 4.12 8.04
N ASP A 414 5.57 5.19 8.56
CA ASP A 414 4.41 5.83 7.94
C ASP A 414 4.65 6.36 6.53
N HIS A 415 5.90 6.74 6.23
CA HIS A 415 6.35 7.31 4.95
C HIS A 415 7.21 6.34 4.13
N ASP A 416 7.32 5.09 4.55
CA ASP A 416 8.18 4.11 3.92
C ASP A 416 7.43 3.24 2.92
N CYS A 417 8.14 2.80 1.89
CA CYS A 417 7.72 1.74 0.99
C CYS A 417 8.59 0.50 1.25
N LEU A 418 7.95 -0.68 1.35
CA LEU A 418 8.66 -1.94 1.24
C LEU A 418 8.75 -2.32 -0.24
N VAL A 419 9.96 -2.36 -0.76
CA VAL A 419 10.25 -2.67 -2.16
C VAL A 419 10.80 -4.09 -2.24
N LYS A 420 10.18 -4.95 -3.04
CA LYS A 420 10.76 -6.20 -3.51
C LYS A 420 11.75 -5.87 -4.62
N ILE A 421 13.04 -5.96 -4.31
CA ILE A 421 14.11 -5.66 -5.26
C ILE A 421 14.20 -6.80 -6.27
N GLU A 422 14.05 -6.47 -7.55
CA GLU A 422 14.09 -7.43 -8.64
C GLU A 422 15.46 -7.46 -9.31
N ALA A 423 16.10 -6.28 -9.42
CA ALA A 423 17.41 -6.15 -10.04
C ALA A 423 18.23 -5.04 -9.38
N VAL A 424 19.53 -5.27 -9.29
CA VAL A 424 20.53 -4.27 -8.91
C VAL A 424 21.65 -4.24 -9.93
N SER A 425 22.30 -3.10 -10.12
CA SER A 425 23.39 -2.98 -11.08
C SER A 425 24.68 -2.51 -10.42
N LEU A 426 25.79 -3.19 -10.73
CA LEU A 426 27.07 -2.86 -10.15
C LEU A 426 27.66 -1.59 -10.78
N ASN A 427 28.40 -0.85 -9.96
CA ASN A 427 29.21 0.29 -10.33
C ASN A 427 30.64 0.05 -9.86
N TYR A 428 31.62 0.72 -10.48
CA TYR A 428 33.01 0.60 -10.03
C TYR A 428 33.21 1.09 -8.58
N ARG A 429 32.36 1.98 -8.08
CA ARG A 429 32.35 2.36 -6.66
C ARG A 429 32.17 1.15 -5.74
N ASP A 430 31.38 0.15 -6.13
CA ASP A 430 31.15 -1.03 -5.31
C ASP A 430 32.44 -1.86 -5.17
N VAL A 431 33.21 -1.95 -6.26
CA VAL A 431 34.55 -2.54 -6.28
C VAL A 431 35.52 -1.73 -5.41
N ALA A 432 35.49 -0.40 -5.51
CA ALA A 432 36.35 0.45 -4.71
C ALA A 432 36.03 0.33 -3.21
N ILE A 433 34.75 0.19 -2.84
CA ILE A 433 34.30 0.02 -1.45
C ILE A 433 34.85 -1.27 -0.86
N VAL A 434 34.71 -2.41 -1.55
CA VAL A 434 35.20 -3.70 -1.03
C VAL A 434 36.73 -3.77 -0.96
N ASN A 435 37.45 -2.97 -1.74
CA ASN A 435 38.92 -2.92 -1.75
C ASN A 435 39.52 -1.78 -0.90
N ASN A 436 38.71 -1.06 -0.11
CA ASN A 436 39.15 0.10 0.68
C ASN A 436 39.80 1.23 -0.14
N GLN A 437 39.29 1.46 -1.35
CA GLN A 437 39.79 2.47 -2.29
C GLN A 437 38.76 3.58 -2.57
N TYR A 438 37.58 3.50 -1.96
CA TYR A 438 36.53 4.50 -2.17
C TYR A 438 36.81 5.77 -1.35
N PRO A 439 36.86 6.97 -1.97
CA PRO A 439 37.32 8.18 -1.30
C PRO A 439 36.26 8.85 -0.41
N LEU A 440 35.03 8.36 -0.41
CA LEU A 440 33.93 8.90 0.40
C LEU A 440 33.65 8.02 1.62
N PRO A 441 32.99 8.56 2.67
CA PRO A 441 32.67 7.79 3.86
C PRO A 441 31.92 6.48 3.56
N VAL A 442 32.34 5.40 4.23
CA VAL A 442 31.72 4.07 4.17
C VAL A 442 31.46 3.63 5.61
N LYS A 443 30.23 3.19 5.91
CA LYS A 443 29.94 2.51 7.18
C LYS A 443 30.22 1.01 7.03
N LEU A 444 30.62 0.33 8.11
CA LEU A 444 30.74 -1.12 8.13
C LEU A 444 30.05 -1.69 9.39
N PRO A 445 29.32 -2.82 9.28
CA PRO A 445 28.93 -3.48 8.04
C PRO A 445 27.94 -2.63 7.22
N VAL A 446 27.92 -2.82 5.90
CA VAL A 446 26.97 -2.14 5.01
C VAL A 446 26.45 -3.08 3.94
N ILE A 447 25.16 -3.01 3.63
CA ILE A 447 24.61 -3.64 2.43
C ILE A 447 25.11 -2.85 1.22
N PRO A 448 25.88 -3.42 0.28
CA PRO A 448 26.45 -2.63 -0.81
C PRO A 448 25.43 -2.36 -1.93
N VAL A 449 25.90 -1.67 -2.99
CA VAL A 449 25.16 -1.34 -4.22
C VAL A 449 24.07 -0.28 -4.02
N CYS A 450 24.22 0.86 -4.68
CA CYS A 450 23.22 1.94 -4.66
C CYS A 450 22.13 1.82 -5.72
N ASP A 451 22.40 1.08 -6.78
CA ASP A 451 21.57 1.01 -7.97
C ASP A 451 20.63 -0.18 -7.86
N GLY A 452 19.33 0.06 -7.86
CA GLY A 452 18.35 -1.00 -7.79
C GLY A 452 16.96 -0.56 -8.22
N ALA A 453 16.20 -1.52 -8.74
CA ALA A 453 14.81 -1.35 -9.12
C ALA A 453 13.98 -2.57 -8.69
N GLY A 454 12.71 -2.32 -8.43
CA GLY A 454 11.82 -3.33 -7.89
C GLY A 454 10.38 -2.87 -7.84
N THR A 455 9.56 -3.67 -7.17
CA THR A 455 8.12 -3.45 -7.08
C THR A 455 7.71 -3.15 -5.62
N ILE A 456 6.84 -2.17 -5.42
CA ILE A 456 6.30 -1.85 -4.09
C ILE A 456 5.30 -2.93 -3.66
N ILE A 457 5.57 -3.57 -2.53
CA ILE A 457 4.75 -4.67 -1.98
C ILE A 457 4.09 -4.33 -0.63
N ALA A 458 4.54 -3.27 0.03
CA ALA A 458 3.84 -2.66 1.16
C ALA A 458 4.18 -1.16 1.22
N ARG A 459 3.33 -0.36 1.85
CA ARG A 459 3.58 1.07 2.09
C ARG A 459 3.03 1.53 3.43
N GLY A 460 3.69 2.51 4.01
CA GLY A 460 3.21 3.22 5.19
C GLY A 460 1.89 3.96 4.93
N SER A 461 1.18 4.24 6.01
CA SER A 461 -0.15 4.84 5.99
C SER A 461 -0.20 6.23 5.33
N ARG A 462 0.93 6.94 5.30
CA ARG A 462 1.06 8.32 4.78
C ARG A 462 1.73 8.41 3.42
N VAL A 463 2.14 7.29 2.82
CA VAL A 463 2.66 7.25 1.44
C VAL A 463 1.54 7.61 0.46
N LYS A 464 1.82 8.54 -0.47
CA LYS A 464 0.82 9.08 -1.42
C LYS A 464 1.24 9.03 -2.90
N ARG A 465 2.54 9.14 -3.20
CA ARG A 465 3.13 9.09 -4.54
C ARG A 465 3.08 7.69 -5.14
N PHE A 466 3.07 6.64 -4.32
CA PHE A 466 3.14 5.26 -4.78
C PHE A 466 2.03 4.36 -4.22
N LYS A 467 1.66 3.36 -5.01
CA LYS A 467 0.74 2.27 -4.64
C LYS A 467 1.41 0.90 -4.77
N LEU A 468 0.76 -0.13 -4.24
CA LEU A 468 1.21 -1.51 -4.39
C LEU A 468 1.26 -1.89 -5.88
N GLY A 469 2.31 -2.59 -6.28
CA GLY A 469 2.56 -2.98 -7.68
C GLY A 469 3.29 -1.93 -8.52
N ASP A 470 3.49 -0.70 -8.01
CA ASP A 470 4.28 0.29 -8.74
C ASP A 470 5.76 -0.14 -8.81
N LYS A 471 6.35 0.06 -9.98
CA LYS A 471 7.76 -0.23 -10.24
C LYS A 471 8.61 1.02 -10.02
N VAL A 472 9.62 0.90 -9.18
CA VAL A 472 10.42 2.02 -8.71
C VAL A 472 11.91 1.73 -8.76
N CYS A 473 12.72 2.78 -8.83
CA CYS A 473 14.15 2.76 -8.52
C CYS A 473 14.47 3.77 -7.42
N ALA A 474 15.59 3.59 -6.72
CA ALA A 474 16.02 4.51 -5.66
C ALA A 474 17.09 5.48 -6.17
N ALA A 475 17.03 6.74 -5.71
CA ALA A 475 18.12 7.68 -5.90
C ALA A 475 19.37 7.24 -5.11
N VAL A 476 20.56 7.45 -5.67
CA VAL A 476 21.84 7.08 -5.02
C VAL A 476 22.01 7.76 -3.66
N CYS A 477 21.57 9.03 -3.57
CA CYS A 477 21.49 9.78 -2.33
C CYS A 477 20.03 10.23 -2.12
N PRO A 478 19.24 9.48 -1.33
CA PRO A 478 17.81 9.77 -1.13
C PRO A 478 17.51 11.19 -0.62
N VAL A 479 18.41 11.77 0.18
CA VAL A 479 18.26 13.11 0.76
C VAL A 479 18.78 14.24 -0.14
N HIS A 480 19.46 13.94 -1.25
CA HIS A 480 19.90 14.94 -2.23
C HIS A 480 18.81 15.17 -3.28
N GLU A 481 17.74 15.87 -2.86
CA GLU A 481 16.63 16.26 -3.74
C GLU A 481 17.11 17.04 -4.96
N ALA A 482 17.78 18.17 -4.68
CA ALA A 482 18.17 19.19 -5.62
C ALA A 482 19.33 20.02 -5.06
N GLY A 483 19.77 21.01 -5.83
CA GLY A 483 20.71 22.00 -5.34
C GLY A 483 22.11 21.45 -5.05
N ARG A 484 22.81 22.07 -4.09
CA ARG A 484 24.21 21.77 -3.77
C ARG A 484 24.32 20.46 -2.98
N ILE A 485 25.29 19.65 -3.38
CA ILE A 485 25.77 18.53 -2.58
C ILE A 485 26.68 19.06 -1.46
N ASP A 486 26.64 18.40 -0.31
CA ASP A 486 27.48 18.67 0.87
C ASP A 486 27.92 17.35 1.51
N ALA A 487 28.78 17.44 2.53
CA ALA A 487 29.36 16.27 3.20
C ALA A 487 28.29 15.40 3.88
N ASP A 488 27.28 16.02 4.48
CA ASP A 488 26.20 15.32 5.20
C ASP A 488 25.36 14.48 4.23
N LYS A 489 24.99 15.04 3.08
CA LYS A 489 24.29 14.29 2.02
C LYS A 489 25.16 13.19 1.42
N LEU A 490 26.47 13.41 1.25
CA LEU A 490 27.36 12.35 0.74
C LEU A 490 27.46 11.17 1.71
N ALA A 491 27.41 11.44 3.02
CA ALA A 491 27.41 10.42 4.06
C ALA A 491 26.14 9.55 4.09
N THR A 492 25.08 9.91 3.36
CA THR A 492 23.84 9.11 3.27
C THR A 492 23.70 8.37 1.92
N THR A 493 24.76 8.27 1.14
CA THR A 493 24.71 7.51 -0.13
C THR A 493 24.45 6.02 0.12
N LEU A 494 23.48 5.46 -0.60
CA LEU A 494 23.16 4.03 -0.54
C LEU A 494 24.38 3.19 -0.94
N GLY A 495 24.55 2.04 -0.31
CA GLY A 495 25.66 1.13 -0.56
C GLY A 495 27.02 1.57 0.00
N GLY A 496 27.08 2.71 0.69
CA GLY A 496 28.31 3.30 1.23
C GLY A 496 28.11 3.83 2.65
N GLY A 497 27.67 5.07 2.79
CA GLY A 497 27.38 5.66 4.10
C GLY A 497 26.03 5.22 4.69
N SER A 498 25.15 4.64 3.86
CA SER A 498 23.89 4.00 4.25
C SER A 498 23.72 2.64 3.56
N ASP A 499 22.85 1.79 4.09
CA ASP A 499 22.62 0.46 3.51
C ASP A 499 21.99 0.58 2.11
N GLY A 500 22.53 -0.19 1.19
CA GLY A 500 22.15 -0.26 -0.21
C GLY A 500 21.06 -1.29 -0.50
N LEU A 501 21.06 -1.76 -1.74
CA LEU A 501 19.95 -2.49 -2.34
C LEU A 501 20.27 -3.94 -2.68
N LEU A 502 21.48 -4.44 -2.38
CA LEU A 502 21.83 -5.85 -2.60
C LEU A 502 21.17 -6.80 -1.58
N ARG A 503 19.84 -6.82 -1.60
CA ARG A 503 18.91 -7.55 -0.70
C ARG A 503 17.57 -7.76 -1.41
N GLN A 504 16.84 -8.82 -1.07
CA GLN A 504 15.54 -9.12 -1.70
C GLN A 504 14.44 -8.11 -1.36
N TYR A 505 14.43 -7.61 -0.13
CA TYR A 505 13.44 -6.64 0.32
C TYR A 505 14.12 -5.46 1.02
N ALA A 506 13.70 -4.26 0.65
CA ALA A 506 14.25 -3.01 1.15
C ALA A 506 13.14 -2.10 1.64
N VAL A 507 13.25 -1.64 2.89
CA VAL A 507 12.48 -0.49 3.37
C VAL A 507 13.17 0.76 2.85
N CYS A 508 12.45 1.55 2.07
CA CYS A 508 12.92 2.78 1.46
C CYS A 508 11.90 3.88 1.73
N GLU A 509 12.34 5.03 2.21
CA GLU A 509 11.46 6.19 2.34
C GLU A 509 10.92 6.59 0.96
N GLU A 510 9.61 6.85 0.86
CA GLU A 510 8.92 7.26 -0.37
C GLU A 510 9.63 8.40 -1.09
N TYR A 511 10.24 9.29 -0.32
CA TYR A 511 10.91 10.47 -0.83
C TYR A 511 12.13 10.14 -1.71
N GLY A 512 12.86 9.07 -1.38
CA GLY A 512 14.05 8.60 -2.10
C GLY A 512 13.76 7.72 -3.32
N LEU A 513 12.50 7.42 -3.58
CA LEU A 513 12.05 6.57 -4.69
C LEU A 513 11.51 7.39 -5.86
N LEU A 514 11.67 6.82 -7.06
CA LEU A 514 11.12 7.34 -8.32
C LEU A 514 10.51 6.19 -9.12
N ALA A 515 9.43 6.48 -9.84
CA ALA A 515 8.85 5.54 -10.81
C ALA A 515 9.85 5.29 -11.95
N ILE A 516 10.00 4.04 -12.37
CA ILE A 516 10.85 3.72 -13.52
C ILE A 516 10.17 4.16 -14.84
N PRO A 517 10.94 4.39 -15.93
CA PRO A 517 10.35 4.67 -17.25
C PRO A 517 9.44 3.53 -17.72
N ASN A 518 8.27 3.86 -18.29
CA ASN A 518 7.30 2.85 -18.75
C ASN A 518 7.84 1.95 -19.88
N ASN A 519 8.84 2.43 -20.62
CA ASN A 519 9.48 1.71 -21.71
C ASN A 519 10.60 0.76 -21.26
N LEU A 520 10.89 0.68 -19.96
CA LEU A 520 11.97 -0.15 -19.40
C LEU A 520 11.44 -1.22 -18.43
N SER A 521 12.11 -2.37 -18.43
CA SER A 521 12.03 -3.35 -17.36
C SER A 521 12.73 -2.85 -16.09
N THR A 522 12.44 -3.46 -14.93
CA THR A 522 13.19 -3.23 -13.68
C THR A 522 14.68 -3.55 -13.86
N PHE A 523 14.98 -4.57 -14.67
CA PHE A 523 16.35 -4.94 -15.03
C PHE A 523 17.10 -3.79 -15.71
N GLU A 524 16.54 -3.23 -16.79
CA GLU A 524 17.12 -2.08 -17.50
C GLU A 524 17.15 -0.82 -16.61
N ALA A 525 16.06 -0.56 -15.87
CA ALA A 525 15.92 0.63 -15.03
C ALA A 525 16.89 0.64 -13.83
N SER A 526 17.33 -0.53 -13.35
CA SER A 526 18.34 -0.62 -12.28
C SER A 526 19.67 0.04 -12.64
N ALA A 527 19.95 0.28 -13.93
CA ALA A 527 21.18 0.92 -14.41
C ALA A 527 21.16 2.46 -14.36
N LEU A 528 19.98 3.07 -14.17
CA LEU A 528 19.80 4.52 -14.25
C LEU A 528 20.40 5.31 -13.08
N PRO A 529 20.22 4.91 -11.79
CA PRO A 529 20.41 5.84 -10.68
C PRO A 529 21.81 6.41 -10.52
N CYS A 530 22.86 5.58 -10.61
CA CYS A 530 24.23 6.09 -10.54
C CYS A 530 24.74 6.48 -11.92
N ALA A 531 24.79 5.52 -12.86
CA ALA A 531 25.49 5.75 -14.13
C ALA A 531 24.78 6.77 -15.03
N GLY A 532 23.45 6.67 -15.16
CA GLY A 532 22.65 7.59 -15.96
C GLY A 532 22.68 9.02 -15.40
N VAL A 533 22.47 9.17 -14.09
CA VAL A 533 22.49 10.49 -13.44
C VAL A 533 23.87 11.14 -13.49
N THR A 534 24.93 10.36 -13.33
CA THR A 534 26.31 10.86 -13.45
C THR A 534 26.57 11.40 -14.86
N ALA A 535 26.19 10.63 -15.88
CA ALA A 535 26.32 11.07 -17.28
C ALA A 535 25.50 12.33 -17.56
N TRP A 536 24.27 12.38 -17.05
CA TRP A 536 23.40 13.55 -17.17
C TRP A 536 24.01 14.80 -16.53
N ASN A 537 24.56 14.67 -15.32
CA ASN A 537 25.22 15.77 -14.61
C ASN A 537 26.49 16.26 -15.34
N CYS A 538 27.19 15.38 -16.07
CA CYS A 538 28.34 15.78 -16.89
C CYS A 538 27.93 16.67 -18.07
N LEU A 539 26.79 16.37 -18.71
CA LEU A 539 26.35 17.01 -19.95
C LEU A 539 25.42 18.20 -19.74
N TYR A 540 24.64 18.20 -18.66
CA TYR A 540 23.64 19.23 -18.37
C TYR A 540 23.95 20.05 -17.12
N GLY A 541 24.96 19.65 -16.35
CA GLY A 541 25.36 20.34 -15.12
C GLY A 541 24.36 20.21 -13.97
N SER A 542 24.63 20.91 -12.88
CA SER A 542 23.68 21.13 -11.78
C SER A 542 23.15 22.57 -11.81
N GLU A 543 21.97 22.80 -11.23
CA GLU A 543 21.32 24.13 -11.22
C GLU A 543 22.24 25.27 -10.73
N ASN A 544 23.17 24.95 -9.82
CA ASN A 544 24.07 25.93 -9.20
C ASN A 544 25.42 26.13 -9.94
N ILE A 545 25.73 25.31 -10.94
CA ILE A 545 27.00 25.36 -11.71
C ILE A 545 26.71 25.61 -13.22
N SER A 546 25.46 25.91 -13.56
CA SER A 546 24.98 26.11 -14.92
C SER A 546 25.49 27.41 -15.55
N SER A 547 26.75 27.43 -16.00
CA SER A 547 27.20 28.38 -17.01
C SER A 547 26.77 27.91 -18.40
N ALA A 548 26.62 28.83 -19.35
CA ALA A 548 26.28 28.50 -20.75
C ALA A 548 27.31 27.59 -21.47
N VAL A 549 28.46 27.36 -20.83
CA VAL A 549 29.60 26.56 -21.30
C VAL A 549 29.50 25.09 -20.89
N THR A 550 28.71 24.77 -19.86
CA THR A 550 28.66 23.43 -19.25
C THR A 550 27.48 22.58 -19.76
N ARG A 551 26.52 23.19 -20.48
CA ARG A 551 25.35 22.49 -21.02
C ARG A 551 25.57 22.14 -22.48
N ILE A 552 25.38 20.87 -22.80
CA ILE A 552 25.37 20.37 -24.17
C ILE A 552 24.29 21.06 -25.01
N LYS A 553 24.62 21.37 -26.26
CA LYS A 553 23.74 21.96 -27.26
C LYS A 553 23.75 21.11 -28.53
N PRO A 554 22.66 21.14 -29.34
CA PRO A 554 22.70 20.57 -30.68
C PRO A 554 23.88 21.14 -31.48
N GLY A 555 24.67 20.27 -32.10
CA GLY A 555 25.88 20.63 -32.84
C GLY A 555 27.18 20.59 -32.03
N ASP A 556 27.13 20.50 -30.69
CA ASP A 556 28.33 20.29 -29.88
C ASP A 556 29.01 18.95 -30.22
N ILE A 557 30.30 18.84 -29.91
CA ILE A 557 31.07 17.62 -30.05
C ILE A 557 31.46 17.10 -28.66
N VAL A 558 31.13 15.84 -28.39
CA VAL A 558 31.36 15.19 -27.09
C VAL A 558 32.35 14.04 -27.24
N LEU A 559 33.38 14.02 -26.40
CA LEU A 559 34.31 12.89 -26.25
C LEU A 559 33.96 12.05 -25.02
N THR A 560 33.71 10.76 -25.22
CA THR A 560 33.46 9.79 -24.15
C THR A 560 34.53 8.72 -24.10
N GLN A 561 34.91 8.27 -22.90
CA GLN A 561 35.97 7.28 -22.73
C GLN A 561 35.43 5.89 -22.37
N GLY A 562 35.75 4.87 -23.15
CA GLY A 562 35.39 3.47 -22.87
C GLY A 562 33.92 3.13 -23.12
N THR A 563 33.56 1.89 -22.76
CA THR A 563 32.22 1.31 -22.97
C THR A 563 31.57 0.88 -21.65
N GLY A 564 31.88 1.58 -20.56
CA GLY A 564 31.25 1.39 -19.25
C GLY A 564 29.93 2.14 -19.14
N GLY A 565 29.17 1.88 -18.07
CA GLY A 565 27.83 2.44 -17.88
C GLY A 565 27.72 3.96 -18.09
N VAL A 566 28.55 4.76 -17.40
CA VAL A 566 28.51 6.24 -17.52
C VAL A 566 28.79 6.69 -18.96
N SER A 567 29.80 6.10 -19.59
CA SER A 567 30.19 6.44 -20.96
C SER A 567 29.07 6.14 -21.95
N LEU A 568 28.43 4.97 -21.86
CA LEU A 568 27.35 4.61 -22.78
C LEU A 568 26.10 5.48 -22.59
N PHE A 569 25.74 5.85 -21.35
CA PHE A 569 24.69 6.85 -21.12
C PHE A 569 25.05 8.22 -21.69
N ALA A 570 26.30 8.66 -21.51
CA ALA A 570 26.76 9.94 -22.05
C ALA A 570 26.68 9.97 -23.60
N ILE A 571 27.03 8.86 -24.26
CA ILE A 571 26.86 8.71 -25.71
C ILE A 571 25.39 8.86 -26.10
N GLN A 572 24.50 8.10 -25.46
CA GLN A 572 23.07 8.09 -25.78
C GLN A 572 22.43 9.47 -25.57
N PHE A 573 22.73 10.13 -24.45
CA PHE A 573 22.23 11.48 -24.17
C PHE A 573 22.79 12.53 -25.14
N SER A 574 24.06 12.40 -25.53
CA SER A 574 24.68 13.34 -26.48
C SER A 574 24.06 13.20 -27.87
N VAL A 575 23.88 11.97 -28.36
CA VAL A 575 23.22 11.70 -29.64
C VAL A 575 21.77 12.18 -29.62
N ALA A 576 21.03 11.92 -28.54
CA ALA A 576 19.66 12.41 -28.38
C ALA A 576 19.57 13.95 -28.32
N ALA A 577 20.62 14.63 -27.83
CA ALA A 577 20.72 16.08 -27.81
C ALA A 577 21.13 16.69 -29.17
N GLY A 578 21.42 15.86 -30.18
CA GLY A 578 21.88 16.32 -31.50
C GLY A 578 23.36 16.68 -31.55
N ALA A 579 24.18 16.17 -30.63
CA ALA A 579 25.63 16.35 -30.63
C ALA A 579 26.34 15.26 -31.44
N THR A 580 27.55 15.57 -31.91
CA THR A 580 28.45 14.60 -32.54
C THR A 580 29.28 13.92 -31.46
N VAL A 581 29.33 12.59 -31.47
CA VAL A 581 30.07 11.82 -30.46
C VAL A 581 31.35 11.20 -31.03
N ILE A 582 32.45 11.41 -30.30
CA ILE A 582 33.71 10.69 -30.46
C ILE A 582 33.87 9.77 -29.23
N ALA A 583 34.14 8.48 -29.43
CA ALA A 583 34.34 7.55 -28.33
C ALA A 583 35.72 6.88 -28.39
N THR A 584 36.34 6.66 -27.23
CA THR A 584 37.56 5.84 -27.15
C THR A 584 37.22 4.42 -26.67
N THR A 585 37.95 3.43 -27.18
CA THR A 585 37.82 2.03 -26.74
C THR A 585 39.16 1.29 -26.89
N SER A 586 39.29 0.10 -26.32
CA SER A 586 40.52 -0.70 -26.39
C SER A 586 40.60 -1.59 -27.64
N GLN A 587 39.54 -1.61 -28.45
CA GLN A 587 39.38 -2.53 -29.58
C GLN A 587 39.28 -1.75 -30.90
N SER A 588 39.83 -2.32 -31.97
CA SER A 588 39.68 -1.75 -33.33
C SER A 588 38.45 -2.29 -34.05
N LEU A 589 38.00 -3.50 -33.70
CA LEU A 589 36.88 -4.22 -34.27
C LEU A 589 36.23 -5.12 -33.20
N GLY A 590 34.98 -5.54 -33.44
CA GLY A 590 34.24 -6.48 -32.58
C GLY A 590 33.07 -5.85 -31.83
N PRO A 591 32.44 -6.59 -30.90
CA PRO A 591 31.14 -6.24 -30.33
C PRO A 591 31.08 -4.86 -29.68
N LYS A 592 32.16 -4.41 -29.01
CA LYS A 592 32.23 -3.07 -28.42
C LYS A 592 32.20 -1.98 -29.49
N VAL A 593 32.90 -2.16 -30.59
CA VAL A 593 32.94 -1.18 -31.71
C VAL A 593 31.61 -1.15 -32.45
N ASP A 594 30.99 -2.31 -32.67
CA ASP A 594 29.70 -2.41 -33.35
C ASP A 594 28.57 -1.78 -32.52
N LEU A 595 28.60 -1.97 -31.20
CA LEU A 595 27.72 -1.27 -30.27
C LEU A 595 27.90 0.26 -30.33
N LEU A 596 29.15 0.76 -30.30
CA LEU A 596 29.38 2.21 -30.38
C LEU A 596 28.80 2.79 -31.68
N LYS A 597 28.97 2.10 -32.82
CA LYS A 597 28.37 2.52 -34.10
C LYS A 597 26.85 2.50 -34.05
N SER A 598 26.23 1.45 -33.49
CA SER A 598 24.76 1.35 -33.41
C SER A 598 24.14 2.42 -32.51
N LEU A 599 24.90 2.91 -31.51
CA LEU A 599 24.51 4.03 -30.66
C LEU A 599 24.70 5.41 -31.31
N GLY A 600 25.20 5.49 -32.55
CA GLY A 600 25.36 6.76 -33.27
C GLY A 600 26.70 7.46 -33.05
N VAL A 601 27.72 6.77 -32.51
CA VAL A 601 29.07 7.34 -32.41
C VAL A 601 29.64 7.58 -33.81
N LYS A 602 30.09 8.81 -34.07
CA LYS A 602 30.61 9.23 -35.36
C LYS A 602 32.05 8.76 -35.58
N HIS A 603 32.89 8.88 -34.56
CA HIS A 603 34.29 8.51 -34.61
C HIS A 603 34.69 7.65 -33.41
N ILE A 604 35.42 6.57 -33.67
CA ILE A 604 35.88 5.63 -32.64
C ILE A 604 37.41 5.58 -32.68
N ILE A 605 38.05 5.83 -31.53
CA ILE A 605 39.51 5.84 -31.39
C ILE A 605 39.95 4.66 -30.54
N ASN A 606 40.84 3.82 -31.06
CA ASN A 606 41.49 2.78 -30.26
C ASN A 606 42.67 3.37 -29.47
N TYR A 607 42.50 3.57 -28.17
CA TYR A 607 43.54 4.19 -27.32
C TYR A 607 44.77 3.29 -27.09
N ARG A 608 44.70 2.00 -27.42
CA ARG A 608 45.86 1.10 -27.33
C ARG A 608 46.83 1.34 -28.48
N THR A 609 46.31 1.58 -29.68
CA THR A 609 47.09 1.79 -30.90
C THR A 609 47.37 3.26 -31.17
N VAL A 610 46.47 4.16 -30.78
CA VAL A 610 46.63 5.62 -30.89
C VAL A 610 46.99 6.17 -29.52
N LYS A 611 48.30 6.35 -29.24
CA LYS A 611 48.78 6.82 -27.94
C LYS A 611 48.42 8.29 -27.67
N ASN A 612 48.47 9.14 -28.69
CA ASN A 612 48.05 10.54 -28.65
C ASN A 612 46.58 10.71 -29.07
N TRP A 613 45.69 9.92 -28.47
CA TRP A 613 44.27 9.91 -28.82
C TRP A 613 43.59 11.26 -28.60
N GLY A 614 44.10 12.11 -27.70
CA GLY A 614 43.55 13.44 -27.45
C GLY A 614 43.72 14.37 -28.65
N GLU A 615 44.92 14.44 -29.20
CA GLU A 615 45.21 15.19 -30.43
C GLU A 615 44.43 14.63 -31.63
N THR A 616 44.31 13.31 -31.69
CA THR A 616 43.51 12.64 -32.74
C THR A 616 42.02 12.98 -32.61
N ALA A 617 41.47 13.02 -31.38
CA ALA A 617 40.09 13.44 -31.16
C ALA A 617 39.87 14.89 -31.59
N ALA A 618 40.82 15.79 -31.29
CA ALA A 618 40.75 17.17 -31.73
C ALA A 618 40.80 17.31 -33.26
N SER A 619 41.67 16.57 -33.95
CA SER A 619 41.80 16.65 -35.41
C SER A 619 40.58 16.12 -36.18
N LEU A 620 39.75 15.29 -35.54
CA LEU A 620 38.49 14.80 -36.10
C LEU A 620 37.36 15.83 -36.04
N THR A 621 37.53 16.93 -35.30
CA THR A 621 36.55 18.02 -35.24
C THR A 621 36.69 18.98 -36.43
N PRO A 622 35.63 19.72 -36.82
CA PRO A 622 35.74 20.73 -37.86
C PRO A 622 36.87 21.73 -37.57
N ASN A 623 37.76 21.92 -38.55
CA ASN A 623 38.96 22.76 -38.42
C ASN A 623 39.96 22.33 -37.34
N GLY A 624 39.82 21.13 -36.77
CA GLY A 624 40.76 20.58 -35.77
C GLY A 624 40.77 21.32 -34.43
N VAL A 625 39.70 22.02 -34.06
CA VAL A 625 39.68 22.94 -32.90
C VAL A 625 39.53 22.25 -31.55
N GLY A 626 39.10 20.99 -31.52
CA GLY A 626 38.83 20.23 -30.30
C GLY A 626 37.35 20.03 -30.00
N VAL A 627 37.06 19.17 -29.03
CA VAL A 627 35.69 18.84 -28.59
C VAL A 627 35.18 19.82 -27.54
N ASP A 628 33.88 20.10 -27.53
CA ASP A 628 33.24 21.02 -26.57
C ASP A 628 33.16 20.39 -25.17
N HIS A 629 32.87 19.08 -25.08
CA HIS A 629 32.73 18.36 -23.81
C HIS A 629 33.57 17.08 -23.78
N VAL A 630 34.25 16.83 -22.66
CA VAL A 630 34.91 15.56 -22.36
C VAL A 630 34.28 14.93 -21.13
N VAL A 631 33.84 13.68 -21.25
CA VAL A 631 33.38 12.84 -20.13
C VAL A 631 34.53 11.91 -19.74
N ASP A 632 35.30 12.32 -18.73
CA ASP A 632 36.50 11.62 -18.27
C ASP A 632 36.18 10.66 -17.11
N VAL A 633 36.24 9.36 -17.42
CA VAL A 633 36.04 8.27 -16.43
C VAL A 633 37.36 7.63 -16.00
N GLY A 634 38.45 7.91 -16.71
CA GLY A 634 39.75 7.29 -16.47
C GLY A 634 40.51 7.93 -15.31
N GLY A 635 40.44 9.26 -15.15
CA GLY A 635 41.15 10.00 -14.11
C GLY A 635 42.60 10.30 -14.47
N ALA A 636 43.53 10.13 -13.53
CA ALA A 636 44.90 10.64 -13.64
C ALA A 636 45.63 10.22 -14.94
N ASN A 637 45.46 8.97 -15.41
CA ASN A 637 46.17 8.48 -16.60
C ASN A 637 45.49 8.85 -17.94
N THR A 638 44.31 9.49 -17.92
CA THR A 638 43.61 9.94 -19.13
C THR A 638 43.50 11.46 -19.23
N LEU A 639 43.62 12.17 -18.11
CA LEU A 639 43.37 13.61 -18.04
C LEU A 639 44.27 14.44 -18.97
N GLU A 640 45.55 14.07 -19.14
CA GLU A 640 46.47 14.77 -20.05
C GLU A 640 45.97 14.73 -21.51
N GLN A 641 45.40 13.61 -21.93
CA GLN A 641 44.86 13.46 -23.28
C GLN A 641 43.50 14.14 -23.43
N SER A 642 42.69 14.16 -22.37
CA SER A 642 41.46 14.97 -22.32
C SER A 642 41.75 16.46 -22.49
N LEU A 643 42.82 16.96 -21.86
CA LEU A 643 43.32 18.33 -22.05
C LEU A 643 43.75 18.60 -23.49
N LYS A 644 44.32 17.61 -24.18
CA LYS A 644 44.71 17.72 -25.59
C LYS A 644 43.49 17.69 -26.54
N ALA A 645 42.42 17.01 -26.16
CA ALA A 645 41.21 16.87 -26.98
C ALA A 645 40.28 18.09 -26.92
N VAL A 646 40.20 18.76 -25.77
CA VAL A 646 39.22 19.83 -25.54
C VAL A 646 39.58 21.13 -26.28
N ARG A 647 38.57 21.80 -26.82
CA ARG A 647 38.70 23.12 -27.47
C ARG A 647 38.96 24.25 -26.48
N PHE A 648 39.26 25.44 -27.00
CA PHE A 648 39.20 26.68 -26.22
C PHE A 648 37.81 26.88 -25.60
N GLU A 649 37.79 27.19 -24.31
CA GLU A 649 36.58 27.34 -23.48
C GLU A 649 35.73 26.06 -23.35
N GLY A 650 36.26 24.89 -23.70
CA GLY A 650 35.53 23.62 -23.51
C GLY A 650 35.51 23.14 -22.05
N THR A 651 34.73 22.08 -21.80
CA THR A 651 34.54 21.50 -20.46
C THR A 651 35.06 20.07 -20.38
N ILE A 652 35.80 19.75 -19.32
CA ILE A 652 36.17 18.38 -18.93
C ILE A 652 35.47 18.03 -17.61
N SER A 653 34.56 17.06 -17.66
CA SER A 653 33.90 16.49 -16.47
C SER A 653 34.67 15.27 -15.99
N VAL A 654 35.25 15.36 -14.80
CA VAL A 654 36.05 14.31 -14.16
C VAL A 654 35.16 13.54 -13.17
N ILE A 655 34.96 12.25 -13.43
CA ILE A 655 34.04 11.40 -12.66
C ILE A 655 34.78 10.43 -11.75
N GLY A 656 35.85 9.82 -12.24
CA GLY A 656 36.46 8.68 -11.56
C GLY A 656 37.91 8.46 -11.91
N PHE A 657 38.47 7.43 -11.28
CA PHE A 657 39.87 7.05 -11.28
C PHE A 657 40.05 5.63 -11.82
N LEU A 658 39.26 5.22 -12.82
CA LEU A 658 39.27 3.85 -13.36
C LEU A 658 40.65 3.39 -13.84
N SER A 659 41.49 4.34 -14.27
CA SER A 659 42.85 4.05 -14.73
C SER A 659 43.90 4.03 -13.62
N GLY A 660 43.53 4.36 -12.38
CA GLY A 660 44.42 4.40 -11.20
C GLY A 660 44.65 5.80 -10.64
N ILE A 661 45.44 5.87 -9.56
CA ILE A 661 45.92 7.11 -8.94
C ILE A 661 47.33 7.38 -9.49
N GLY A 662 47.52 8.53 -10.14
CA GLY A 662 48.77 8.88 -10.84
C GLY A 662 49.09 10.37 -10.72
N VAL A 663 50.13 10.82 -11.43
CA VAL A 663 50.49 12.24 -11.47
C VAL A 663 49.52 12.97 -12.39
N GLU A 664 48.73 13.88 -11.84
CA GLU A 664 47.77 14.68 -12.59
C GLU A 664 48.40 15.94 -13.19
N PRO A 665 47.90 16.43 -14.34
CA PRO A 665 48.24 17.74 -14.86
C PRO A 665 47.93 18.85 -13.85
N GLY A 666 48.85 19.81 -13.68
CA GLY A 666 48.64 20.94 -12.76
C GLY A 666 47.57 21.92 -13.24
N LEU A 667 46.99 22.69 -12.31
CA LEU A 667 45.94 23.71 -12.58
C LEU A 667 46.32 24.69 -13.72
N LEU A 668 47.60 25.04 -13.87
CA LEU A 668 48.06 25.93 -14.95
C LEU A 668 47.78 25.36 -16.36
N SER A 669 47.60 24.05 -16.51
CA SER A 669 47.27 23.43 -17.79
C SER A 669 45.92 23.90 -18.34
N THR A 670 44.97 24.29 -17.48
CA THR A 670 43.65 24.76 -17.90
C THR A 670 43.70 26.17 -18.51
N LEU A 671 44.69 26.98 -18.12
CA LEU A 671 44.86 28.36 -18.61
C LEU A 671 45.17 28.40 -20.11
N SER A 672 45.91 27.40 -20.62
CA SER A 672 46.35 27.35 -22.02
C SER A 672 45.23 27.41 -23.05
N ARG A 673 44.02 26.97 -22.66
CA ARG A 673 42.81 26.93 -23.50
C ARG A 673 41.59 27.56 -22.82
N ALA A 674 41.78 28.26 -21.69
CA ALA A 674 40.70 28.84 -20.89
C ALA A 674 39.55 27.85 -20.59
N ILE A 675 39.88 26.58 -20.30
CA ILE A 675 38.89 25.51 -20.15
C ILE A 675 38.33 25.42 -18.73
N THR A 676 37.18 24.75 -18.60
CA THR A 676 36.62 24.33 -17.31
C THR A 676 36.93 22.87 -17.03
N VAL A 677 37.55 22.57 -15.88
CA VAL A 677 37.68 21.20 -15.36
C VAL A 677 36.81 21.07 -14.12
N ARG A 678 35.90 20.10 -14.10
CA ARG A 678 34.87 19.96 -13.06
C ARG A 678 34.78 18.54 -12.53
N GLY A 679 34.86 18.37 -11.22
CA GLY A 679 34.55 17.10 -10.56
C GLY A 679 33.05 16.82 -10.51
N VAL A 680 32.65 15.56 -10.73
CA VAL A 680 31.25 15.11 -10.71
C VAL A 680 31.09 13.96 -9.70
N LEU A 681 30.27 14.19 -8.67
CA LEU A 681 29.94 13.21 -7.62
C LEU A 681 28.48 12.77 -7.76
N GLY A 682 28.20 11.86 -8.70
CA GLY A 682 26.84 11.40 -8.97
C GLY A 682 25.91 12.55 -9.41
N GLY A 683 24.67 12.54 -8.93
CA GLY A 683 23.76 13.68 -9.07
C GLY A 683 22.51 13.55 -8.20
N SER A 684 21.65 14.56 -8.32
CA SER A 684 20.45 14.74 -7.47
C SER A 684 19.25 13.91 -7.93
N LYS A 685 18.24 13.82 -7.06
CA LYS A 685 16.96 13.19 -7.37
C LYS A 685 16.26 13.85 -8.58
N ILE A 686 16.24 15.18 -8.65
CA ILE A 686 15.65 15.90 -9.80
C ILE A 686 16.37 15.51 -11.10
N GLN A 687 17.69 15.35 -11.08
CA GLN A 687 18.42 14.89 -12.27
C GLN A 687 18.06 13.44 -12.63
N LEU A 688 17.73 12.57 -11.68
CA LEU A 688 17.18 11.25 -11.99
C LEU A 688 15.79 11.34 -12.61
N GLU A 689 14.92 12.26 -12.15
CA GLU A 689 13.62 12.53 -12.79
C GLU A 689 13.80 13.03 -14.24
N GLU A 690 14.80 13.89 -14.49
CA GLU A 690 15.17 14.34 -15.83
C GLU A 690 15.66 13.18 -16.72
N VAL A 691 16.53 12.33 -16.19
CA VAL A 691 17.00 11.11 -16.87
C VAL A 691 15.82 10.21 -17.23
N ILE A 692 14.92 9.93 -16.28
CA ILE A 692 13.74 9.09 -16.50
C ILE A 692 12.88 9.67 -17.64
N ARG A 693 12.60 10.97 -17.62
CA ARG A 693 11.84 11.64 -18.67
C ARG A 693 12.55 11.59 -20.03
N ALA A 694 13.86 11.83 -20.07
CA ALA A 694 14.63 11.79 -21.30
C ALA A 694 14.69 10.37 -21.89
N VAL A 695 14.88 9.37 -21.03
CA VAL A 695 14.91 7.95 -21.41
C VAL A 695 13.59 7.51 -22.03
N GLU A 696 12.48 7.88 -21.39
CA GLU A 696 11.15 7.56 -21.90
C GLU A 696 10.82 8.28 -23.21
N ARG A 697 11.14 9.58 -23.30
CA ARG A 697 10.81 10.40 -24.47
C ARG A 697 11.67 10.10 -25.69
N CYS A 698 12.95 9.83 -25.49
CA CYS A 698 13.88 9.54 -26.58
C CYS A 698 13.96 8.04 -26.90
N GLY A 699 13.21 7.19 -26.20
CA GLY A 699 13.25 5.74 -26.39
C GLY A 699 14.62 5.13 -26.11
N ILE A 700 15.40 5.75 -25.21
CA ILE A 700 16.75 5.28 -24.87
C ILE A 700 16.63 3.98 -24.08
N LYS A 701 17.46 3.00 -24.44
CA LYS A 701 17.60 1.76 -23.68
C LYS A 701 18.98 1.68 -23.00
N PRO A 702 19.05 1.56 -21.67
CA PRO A 702 20.31 1.30 -20.98
C PRO A 702 21.01 0.08 -21.55
N VAL A 703 22.31 0.21 -21.82
CA VAL A 703 23.12 -0.94 -22.23
C VAL A 703 23.50 -1.73 -20.99
N VAL A 704 22.85 -2.87 -20.81
CA VAL A 704 23.16 -3.88 -19.79
C VAL A 704 23.97 -5.00 -20.42
N ASP A 705 24.89 -5.58 -19.66
CA ASP A 705 25.71 -6.70 -20.11
C ASP A 705 24.84 -7.94 -20.38
N GLU A 706 25.20 -8.74 -21.38
CA GLU A 706 24.46 -9.97 -21.71
C GLU A 706 24.51 -11.00 -20.58
N ARG A 707 25.59 -11.02 -19.80
CA ARG A 707 25.73 -11.92 -18.66
C ARG A 707 25.00 -11.35 -17.45
N VAL A 708 23.94 -12.06 -17.07
CA VAL A 708 23.16 -11.79 -15.86
C VAL A 708 23.60 -12.72 -14.74
N PHE A 709 23.79 -12.18 -13.55
CA PHE A 709 24.15 -12.93 -12.34
C PHE A 709 22.96 -13.08 -11.40
N GLY A 710 22.87 -14.17 -10.65
CA GLY A 710 21.91 -14.31 -9.55
C GLY A 710 22.43 -13.75 -8.24
N LEU A 711 21.55 -13.60 -7.24
CA LEU A 711 21.92 -13.18 -5.89
C LEU A 711 22.96 -14.11 -5.24
N SER A 712 23.01 -15.38 -5.60
CA SER A 712 24.03 -16.33 -5.12
C SER A 712 25.41 -16.13 -5.76
N GLU A 713 25.50 -15.39 -6.88
CA GLU A 713 26.70 -15.24 -7.71
C GLU A 713 27.34 -13.84 -7.57
N VAL A 714 27.08 -13.16 -6.45
CA VAL A 714 27.52 -11.77 -6.24
C VAL A 714 29.04 -11.63 -6.30
N ARG A 715 29.80 -12.57 -5.74
CA ARG A 715 31.28 -12.50 -5.77
C ARG A 715 31.81 -12.62 -7.18
N GLU A 716 31.20 -13.49 -7.99
CA GLU A 716 31.50 -13.69 -9.40
C GLU A 716 31.15 -12.45 -10.21
N ALA A 717 30.03 -11.78 -9.91
CA ALA A 717 29.63 -10.53 -10.54
C ALA A 717 30.64 -9.40 -10.26
N TYR A 718 31.10 -9.26 -9.01
CA TYR A 718 32.15 -8.31 -8.64
C TYR A 718 33.47 -8.61 -9.35
N GLN A 719 33.91 -9.88 -9.36
CA GLN A 719 35.12 -10.29 -10.05
C GLN A 719 35.03 -10.01 -11.57
N TYR A 720 33.88 -10.28 -12.19
CA TYR A 720 33.64 -10.01 -13.61
C TYR A 720 33.71 -8.51 -13.94
N LEU A 721 33.19 -7.66 -13.05
CA LEU A 721 33.32 -6.21 -13.16
C LEU A 721 34.78 -5.76 -13.01
N MET A 722 35.51 -6.28 -12.02
CA MET A 722 36.92 -5.97 -11.75
C MET A 722 37.83 -6.30 -12.94
N GLU A 723 37.57 -7.40 -13.64
CA GLU A 723 38.34 -7.83 -14.81
C GLU A 723 38.03 -7.04 -16.09
N GLY A 724 37.03 -6.14 -16.06
CA GLY A 724 36.65 -5.31 -17.21
C GLY A 724 36.10 -6.09 -18.41
N LYS A 725 35.59 -7.31 -18.17
CA LYS A 725 35.05 -8.20 -19.21
C LYS A 725 33.71 -7.75 -19.77
N HIS A 726 32.97 -6.96 -19.00
CA HIS A 726 31.63 -6.49 -19.32
C HIS A 726 31.58 -5.40 -20.40
N VAL A 727 30.37 -5.20 -20.94
CA VAL A 727 29.95 -4.06 -21.75
C VAL A 727 28.76 -3.40 -21.05
N GLY A 728 28.81 -2.09 -20.83
CA GLY A 728 27.74 -1.36 -20.15
C GLY A 728 27.67 -1.67 -18.66
N LYS A 729 26.52 -2.17 -18.19
CA LYS A 729 26.23 -2.36 -16.76
C LYS A 729 26.08 -3.85 -16.43
N VAL A 730 26.84 -4.32 -15.44
CA VAL A 730 26.67 -5.68 -14.87
C VAL A 730 25.46 -5.65 -13.94
N VAL A 731 24.47 -6.50 -14.20
CA VAL A 731 23.22 -6.53 -13.43
C VAL A 731 23.08 -7.88 -12.74
N ILE A 732 22.64 -7.83 -11.48
CA ILE A 732 22.33 -8.99 -10.64
C ILE A 732 20.81 -9.07 -10.50
N ARG A 733 20.23 -10.20 -10.89
CA ARG A 733 18.83 -10.54 -10.64
C ARG A 733 18.68 -11.02 -9.20
N VAL A 734 17.81 -10.34 -8.46
CA VAL A 734 17.63 -10.56 -7.02
C VAL A 734 16.41 -11.43 -6.72
N SER A 735 15.31 -11.26 -7.46
CA SER A 735 14.06 -12.00 -7.28
C SER A 735 13.41 -12.46 -8.56
#